data_AF-A0A1E7EZG9-F1
#
_entry.id   AF-A0A1E7EZG9-F1
#
_cell.length_a   1.000
_cell.length_b   1.000
_cell.length_c   1.000
_cell.angle_alpha   90.00
_cell.angle_beta   90.00
_cell.angle_gamma   90.00
#
_symmetry.space_group_name_H-M   'P 1'
#
loop_
_entity.id
_entity.type
_entity.pdbx_description
1 polymer ?
#
loop_
_entity_poly.entity_id
_entity_poly.type
_entity_poly.pdbx_seq_one_letter_code
_entity_poly.pdbx_strand_id
1 'polypeptide(L)'
;MPPPPPISRDIFSMGACVRVDASTTSKGGVGFVSAVHPEERKVDVKYNENAIGITNSSPFIDEGRLHAHIYAPSDDTGTTRSGRHRGAAVVSGRRQAAVVTPPPPPRARAVVGSRKRKRPKSIYDAIKESRSGPSSEGPHPVLQTLKEGKENKNAGWMRKVVKKALQLPITPSGHLKSPEKRLLSQIIGATSALTPSKTKGFNTLSDHAHAWGTHARTIQRIDVRTLDDATLTASRKERTDAGTSVFTSEAKRKQVFTSLDFYKRWIRHNNPGEPYNDSDLRAAFELLSEEEKVPYGHAAVSLQMKAANAPDDIGELLRTTNGSISWSLLSEKLRGDGVMVANANTIRSYVMSLPESVYQSTKILPMLTSQTKTKRFDWARGFNILWYGAKLVAATVLVFVMTAFMPTGNDFETGGQSYKLLCTRAGAMVEAVRDSYKRVYRDDGTYHYPQLPANLLRSAGDPYFKSMEITGSNEGTDKEPKFSLLKLFKEEGLPAMDALAQQLTTRTGKRIIMVKQWDNATPHMCKHLKKWMKKAFNQRGWELRNQPPNSPITNTKDSAMFPSMAKMLTAYQGLHNGSHYLQGEELWKGIQHVYNNYPLDTLSRAYMHHAQIANAIIECEGGDEFATASRSLHCGVRSVVHPVYENEQATEPCGVEIRECLNAVDVEAKLRYKKPVVTKEYQDALNLHQDDHLYNPGNHLSYNLLDTFVQEMDGNEFDYDYYEDAFSTMVDNEDWEVFSVASRDDEEFDYDDDEEEEEPDPDLICITEEVGESTNGSDPESTI
;
A
#
# COMPACT_ATOMS: atom_id res chain seq x y z
N MET A 1 -38.71 -34.33 24.65
CA MET A 1 -38.64 -33.42 23.47
C MET A 1 -37.19 -33.41 22.98
N PRO A 2 -36.90 -33.15 21.69
CA PRO A 2 -35.53 -32.86 21.28
C PRO A 2 -35.02 -31.59 22.02
N PRO A 3 -33.71 -31.45 22.24
CA PRO A 3 -33.15 -30.21 22.78
C PRO A 3 -33.41 -29.05 21.81
N PRO A 4 -33.63 -27.81 22.31
CA PRO A 4 -33.84 -26.66 21.45
C PRO A 4 -32.56 -26.36 20.64
N PRO A 5 -32.67 -25.83 19.40
CA PRO A 5 -31.52 -25.59 18.54
C PRO A 5 -30.51 -24.62 19.19
N PRO A 6 -29.20 -24.77 18.91
CA PRO A 6 -28.16 -23.92 19.47
C PRO A 6 -28.35 -22.45 19.07
N ILE A 7 -28.03 -21.55 20.00
CA ILE A 7 -28.16 -20.09 19.83
C ILE A 7 -27.22 -19.58 18.74
N SER A 8 -27.68 -18.63 17.91
CA SER A 8 -26.86 -18.02 16.87
C SER A 8 -25.77 -17.11 17.44
N ARG A 9 -24.52 -17.62 17.54
CA ARG A 9 -23.36 -16.90 18.10
C ARG A 9 -23.08 -15.54 17.45
N ASP A 10 -23.32 -15.40 16.14
CA ASP A 10 -23.08 -14.15 15.41
C ASP A 10 -24.07 -13.03 15.79
N ILE A 11 -25.23 -13.39 16.35
CA ILE A 11 -26.27 -12.47 16.82
C ILE A 11 -26.14 -12.23 18.33
N PHE A 12 -25.74 -13.26 19.10
CA PHE A 12 -25.63 -13.24 20.55
C PHE A 12 -24.22 -12.89 21.06
N SER A 13 -23.63 -11.82 20.51
CA SER A 13 -22.35 -11.26 20.99
C SER A 13 -22.46 -9.76 21.27
N MET A 14 -21.81 -9.28 22.33
CA MET A 14 -21.81 -7.85 22.66
C MET A 14 -21.16 -7.04 21.54
N GLY A 15 -21.79 -5.92 21.18
CA GLY A 15 -21.39 -5.10 20.03
C GLY A 15 -21.85 -5.63 18.66
N ALA A 16 -22.53 -6.77 18.58
CA ALA A 16 -23.13 -7.23 17.34
C ALA A 16 -24.13 -6.21 16.80
N CYS A 17 -23.99 -5.84 15.53
CA CYS A 17 -24.99 -5.02 14.84
C CYS A 17 -26.14 -5.92 14.39
N VAL A 18 -27.34 -5.65 14.90
CA VAL A 18 -28.54 -6.45 14.69
C VAL A 18 -29.67 -5.58 14.15
N ARG A 19 -30.46 -6.18 13.26
CA ARG A 19 -31.78 -5.66 12.87
C ARG A 19 -32.83 -6.38 13.72
N VAL A 20 -33.66 -5.60 14.39
CA VAL A 20 -34.81 -6.07 15.14
C VAL A 20 -36.07 -5.92 14.28
N ASP A 21 -36.88 -6.98 14.20
CA ASP A 21 -38.18 -6.93 13.56
C ASP A 21 -39.26 -6.26 14.43
N ALA A 22 -40.25 -5.65 13.77
CA ALA A 22 -41.36 -4.99 14.42
C ALA A 22 -42.23 -5.98 15.22
N SER A 23 -42.85 -5.48 16.29
CA SER A 23 -43.86 -6.15 17.11
C SER A 23 -45.07 -5.23 17.30
N THR A 24 -46.10 -5.71 18.00
CA THR A 24 -47.22 -4.89 18.47
C THR A 24 -46.82 -3.75 19.42
N THR A 25 -45.61 -3.79 19.98
CA THR A 25 -45.11 -2.87 21.01
C THR A 25 -43.90 -2.03 20.59
N SER A 26 -43.28 -2.32 19.44
CA SER A 26 -42.06 -1.65 18.96
C SER A 26 -41.95 -1.76 17.45
N LYS A 27 -41.51 -0.71 16.75
CA LYS A 27 -41.39 -0.73 15.28
C LYS A 27 -40.14 -1.46 14.76
N GLY A 28 -39.34 -2.05 15.66
CA GLY A 28 -38.04 -2.61 15.32
C GLY A 28 -37.03 -1.52 14.94
N GLY A 29 -35.95 -1.90 14.27
CA GLY A 29 -34.89 -0.98 13.83
C GLY A 29 -33.52 -1.64 13.76
N VAL A 30 -32.47 -0.83 13.59
CA VAL A 30 -31.06 -1.28 13.65
C VAL A 30 -30.41 -0.76 14.93
N GLY A 31 -29.69 -1.63 15.63
CA GLY A 31 -28.99 -1.31 16.86
C GLY A 31 -27.82 -2.25 17.13
N PHE A 32 -27.17 -2.02 18.26
CA PHE A 32 -26.04 -2.83 18.73
C PHE A 32 -26.42 -3.56 20.01
N VAL A 33 -26.07 -4.84 20.11
CA VAL A 33 -26.24 -5.63 21.33
C VAL A 33 -25.40 -5.04 22.46
N SER A 34 -26.05 -4.57 23.52
CA SER A 34 -25.43 -3.96 24.70
C SER A 34 -25.30 -4.89 25.90
N ALA A 35 -26.14 -5.93 25.98
CA ALA A 35 -26.02 -7.03 26.92
C ALA A 35 -26.64 -8.30 26.31
N VAL A 36 -26.24 -9.47 26.81
CA VAL A 36 -26.73 -10.78 26.37
C VAL A 36 -27.21 -11.54 27.61
N HIS A 37 -28.39 -12.15 27.53
CA HIS A 37 -29.05 -12.89 28.60
C HIS A 37 -29.22 -14.36 28.16
N PRO A 38 -28.21 -15.24 28.35
CA PRO A 38 -28.16 -16.55 27.69
C PRO A 38 -29.28 -17.49 28.14
N GLU A 39 -29.59 -17.50 29.43
CA GLU A 39 -30.62 -18.37 30.03
C GLU A 39 -32.03 -18.04 29.53
N GLU A 40 -32.30 -16.76 29.21
CA GLU A 40 -33.57 -16.32 28.65
C GLU A 40 -33.62 -16.33 27.11
N ARG A 41 -32.50 -16.60 26.43
CA ARG A 41 -32.31 -16.44 24.96
C ARG A 41 -32.69 -15.04 24.46
N LYS A 42 -32.32 -14.00 25.22
CA LYS A 42 -32.59 -12.59 24.93
C LYS A 42 -31.31 -11.76 24.84
N VAL A 43 -31.41 -10.59 24.23
CA VAL A 43 -30.38 -9.55 24.26
C VAL A 43 -31.01 -8.19 24.55
N ASP A 44 -30.20 -7.27 25.07
CA ASP A 44 -30.56 -5.85 25.12
C ASP A 44 -29.97 -5.12 23.90
N VAL A 45 -30.80 -4.38 23.17
CA VAL A 45 -30.38 -3.66 21.94
C VAL A 45 -30.37 -2.15 22.15
N LYS A 46 -29.16 -1.56 22.09
CA LYS A 46 -28.98 -0.12 21.99
C LYS A 46 -29.15 0.33 20.54
N TYR A 47 -30.36 0.78 20.21
CA TYR A 47 -30.70 1.29 18.88
C TYR A 47 -29.87 2.53 18.48
N ASN A 48 -29.64 2.70 17.18
CA ASN A 48 -29.05 3.92 16.64
C ASN A 48 -30.11 5.04 16.63
N GLU A 49 -29.83 6.16 17.30
CA GLU A 49 -30.74 7.32 17.44
C GLU A 49 -31.24 7.90 16.10
N ASN A 50 -30.52 7.63 15.00
CA ASN A 50 -30.88 8.10 13.66
C ASN A 50 -31.82 7.13 12.91
N ALA A 51 -32.16 5.97 13.48
CA ALA A 51 -33.06 5.00 12.87
C ALA A 51 -34.52 5.47 12.96
N ILE A 52 -35.11 5.82 11.80
CA ILE A 52 -36.50 6.30 11.71
C ILE A 52 -37.47 5.21 12.16
N GLY A 53 -38.09 5.40 13.34
CA GLY A 53 -39.20 4.55 13.80
C GLY A 53 -39.33 4.34 15.31
N ILE A 54 -38.28 4.63 16.09
CA ILE A 54 -38.23 4.25 17.52
C ILE A 54 -39.35 4.93 18.33
N THR A 55 -40.30 4.12 18.80
CA THR A 55 -41.24 4.44 19.88
C THR A 55 -41.24 3.25 20.83
N ASN A 56 -40.89 3.51 22.10
CA ASN A 56 -40.72 2.55 23.19
C ASN A 56 -39.59 1.53 23.02
N SER A 57 -38.55 1.69 23.84
CA SER A 57 -37.46 0.72 24.03
C SER A 57 -37.83 -0.27 25.14
N SER A 58 -38.37 -1.43 24.78
CA SER A 58 -38.15 -2.63 25.60
C SER A 58 -36.66 -2.96 25.52
N PRO A 59 -35.93 -3.09 26.65
CA PRO A 59 -34.54 -3.53 26.61
C PRO A 59 -34.47 -4.97 26.08
N PHE A 60 -35.24 -5.87 26.71
CA PHE A 60 -35.31 -7.29 26.35
C PHE A 60 -35.91 -7.54 24.97
N ILE A 61 -35.20 -8.31 24.15
CA ILE A 61 -35.60 -8.76 22.81
C ILE A 61 -35.22 -10.23 22.60
N ASP A 62 -36.18 -11.07 22.22
CA ASP A 62 -36.04 -12.51 22.02
C ASP A 62 -35.34 -12.87 20.69
N GLU A 63 -34.59 -13.97 20.67
CA GLU A 63 -33.84 -14.48 19.51
C GLU A 63 -34.64 -14.45 18.18
N GLY A 64 -35.92 -14.86 18.21
CA GLY A 64 -36.78 -14.93 17.02
C GLY A 64 -37.12 -13.60 16.35
N ARG A 65 -36.70 -12.45 16.92
CA ARG A 65 -36.87 -11.11 16.33
C ARG A 65 -35.55 -10.49 15.84
N LEU A 66 -34.43 -11.19 16.01
CA LEU A 66 -33.09 -10.67 15.73
C LEU A 66 -32.53 -11.22 14.43
N HIS A 67 -32.02 -10.34 13.58
CA HIS A 67 -31.29 -10.70 12.36
C HIS A 67 -29.90 -10.06 12.38
N ALA A 68 -28.87 -10.83 12.03
CA ALA A 68 -27.51 -10.32 11.87
C ALA A 68 -27.49 -9.23 10.78
N HIS A 69 -26.94 -8.05 11.08
CA HIS A 69 -26.97 -6.91 10.17
C HIS A 69 -25.58 -6.29 9.99
N ILE A 70 -25.06 -6.31 8.77
CA ILE A 70 -23.81 -5.61 8.45
C ILE A 70 -24.12 -4.12 8.35
N TYR A 71 -23.59 -3.31 9.28
CA TYR A 71 -23.77 -1.86 9.27
C TYR A 71 -23.09 -1.21 8.06
N ALA A 72 -23.86 -1.04 6.99
CA ALA A 72 -23.49 -0.26 5.83
C ALA A 72 -24.11 1.15 5.95
N PRO A 73 -23.32 2.24 6.07
CA PRO A 73 -23.85 3.58 6.03
C PRO A 73 -24.50 3.85 4.66
N SER A 74 -25.82 3.92 4.61
CA SER A 74 -26.60 4.15 3.39
C SER A 74 -26.80 5.64 3.12
N ASP A 75 -26.47 6.09 1.90
CA ASP A 75 -26.87 7.41 1.41
C ASP A 75 -28.40 7.46 1.24
N ASP A 76 -29.07 8.23 2.11
CA ASP A 76 -30.53 8.22 2.22
C ASP A 76 -31.20 9.17 1.19
N THR A 77 -31.33 8.69 -0.05
CA THR A 77 -32.27 9.23 -1.05
C THR A 77 -32.85 8.10 -1.91
N GLY A 78 -34.16 7.97 -1.97
CA GLY A 78 -34.83 6.88 -2.67
C GLY A 78 -34.92 7.02 -4.20
N THR A 79 -35.26 5.89 -4.84
CA THR A 79 -35.74 5.68 -6.22
C THR A 79 -34.72 5.57 -7.39
N THR A 80 -34.96 4.52 -8.19
CA THR A 80 -34.49 4.23 -9.57
C THR A 80 -33.02 3.79 -9.84
N ARG A 81 -32.90 2.48 -10.14
CA ARG A 81 -32.05 1.81 -11.15
C ARG A 81 -30.54 2.13 -11.30
N SER A 82 -29.77 1.05 -11.07
CA SER A 82 -28.58 0.59 -11.81
C SER A 82 -27.24 1.34 -11.66
N GLY A 83 -26.14 0.59 -11.89
CA GLY A 83 -24.80 1.16 -12.12
C GLY A 83 -23.69 0.58 -11.24
N ARG A 84 -22.79 -0.24 -11.82
CA ARG A 84 -21.47 -0.52 -11.22
C ARG A 84 -20.61 0.75 -11.24
N HIS A 85 -19.84 1.01 -10.19
CA HIS A 85 -18.37 0.89 -10.21
C HIS A 85 -17.70 1.60 -9.01
N ARG A 86 -16.80 0.90 -8.32
CA ARG A 86 -15.63 1.49 -7.64
C ARG A 86 -14.37 0.84 -8.21
N GLY A 87 -13.26 1.58 -8.22
CA GLY A 87 -11.95 1.07 -8.64
C GLY A 87 -10.79 1.77 -7.92
N ALA A 88 -9.63 1.09 -7.89
CA ALA A 88 -8.29 1.69 -7.85
C ALA A 88 -7.99 2.34 -9.26
N ALA A 89 -6.86 2.98 -9.65
CA ALA A 89 -5.43 2.78 -9.34
C ALA A 89 -4.62 4.15 -9.51
N VAL A 90 -3.49 4.57 -8.88
CA VAL A 90 -2.32 4.02 -8.08
C VAL A 90 -0.97 4.31 -8.97
N VAL A 91 0.42 4.49 -8.87
CA VAL A 91 1.84 4.55 -8.16
C VAL A 91 2.51 5.73 -7.29
N SER A 92 3.53 5.47 -6.41
CA SER A 92 4.59 6.40 -5.83
C SER A 92 4.23 7.70 -5.00
N GLY A 93 5.14 8.47 -4.35
CA GLY A 93 6.52 8.22 -3.83
C GLY A 93 7.42 9.48 -3.53
N ARG A 94 8.22 9.47 -2.43
CA ARG A 94 9.37 10.35 -2.00
C ARG A 94 9.22 11.92 -1.98
N ARG A 95 10.18 12.73 -1.47
CA ARG A 95 10.74 12.84 -0.08
C ARG A 95 11.55 14.16 0.10
N GLN A 96 11.20 15.03 1.06
CA GLN A 96 12.11 16.00 1.74
C GLN A 96 11.42 16.57 3.01
N ALA A 97 12.16 17.27 3.87
CA ALA A 97 11.75 17.50 5.27
C ALA A 97 10.85 18.72 5.51
N ALA A 98 9.91 18.60 6.45
CA ALA A 98 9.13 19.71 7.03
C ALA A 98 8.64 19.36 8.45
N VAL A 99 8.62 20.36 9.34
CA VAL A 99 8.38 20.22 10.79
C VAL A 99 6.99 19.69 11.14
N VAL A 100 6.92 18.75 12.10
CA VAL A 100 5.67 18.13 12.59
C VAL A 100 4.86 19.09 13.45
N THR A 101 3.55 19.20 13.21
CA THR A 101 2.61 19.96 14.07
C THR A 101 1.27 19.23 14.26
N PRO A 102 0.68 19.18 15.48
CA PRO A 102 -0.49 18.35 15.79
C PRO A 102 -1.85 19.00 15.44
N PRO A 103 -2.89 18.21 15.12
CA PRO A 103 -4.26 18.70 14.86
C PRO A 103 -5.06 18.97 16.15
N PRO A 104 -6.21 19.68 16.07
CA PRO A 104 -7.00 20.08 17.23
C PRO A 104 -8.10 19.07 17.65
N PRO A 105 -8.51 19.06 18.94
CA PRO A 105 -9.70 18.37 19.42
C PRO A 105 -11.02 19.07 19.02
N PRO A 106 -12.19 18.40 19.10
CA PRO A 106 -13.44 18.88 18.52
C PRO A 106 -14.17 19.97 19.33
N ARG A 107 -15.03 20.74 18.65
CA ARG A 107 -16.08 21.58 19.27
C ARG A 107 -17.48 21.03 18.94
N ALA A 108 -18.46 21.43 19.76
CA ALA A 108 -19.81 20.87 19.81
C ALA A 108 -20.65 21.07 18.53
N ARG A 109 -21.74 20.28 18.44
CA ARG A 109 -22.65 20.20 17.30
C ARG A 109 -23.30 21.56 16.96
N ALA A 110 -23.19 21.97 15.70
CA ALA A 110 -24.18 22.80 15.03
C ALA A 110 -24.76 21.99 13.86
N VAL A 111 -26.09 22.03 13.66
CA VAL A 111 -26.76 21.22 12.64
C VAL A 111 -26.49 21.79 11.25
N VAL A 112 -25.84 21.01 10.38
CA VAL A 112 -25.53 21.41 9.00
C VAL A 112 -25.97 20.32 8.03
N GLY A 113 -26.97 20.63 7.20
CA GLY A 113 -27.46 19.74 6.14
C GLY A 113 -26.42 19.47 5.04
N SER A 114 -26.65 18.41 4.26
CA SER A 114 -25.71 17.84 3.29
C SER A 114 -25.35 18.79 2.13
N ARG A 115 -24.28 19.59 2.33
CA ARG A 115 -23.69 20.44 1.29
C ARG A 115 -23.07 19.60 0.16
N LYS A 116 -23.84 19.40 -0.91
CA LYS A 116 -23.33 18.93 -2.22
C LYS A 116 -22.08 19.75 -2.60
N ARG A 117 -20.94 19.09 -2.80
CA ARG A 117 -19.70 19.75 -3.26
C ARG A 117 -19.95 20.35 -4.66
N LYS A 118 -20.12 21.67 -4.73
CA LYS A 118 -20.18 22.41 -6.01
C LYS A 118 -18.87 22.13 -6.77
N ARG A 119 -18.95 21.56 -7.96
CA ARG A 119 -17.85 21.65 -8.93
C ARG A 119 -17.65 23.14 -9.28
N PRO A 120 -16.42 23.59 -9.57
CA PRO A 120 -16.22 24.91 -10.17
C PRO A 120 -17.08 25.02 -11.44
N LYS A 121 -17.83 26.12 -11.56
CA LYS A 121 -18.63 26.38 -12.76
C LYS A 121 -17.71 26.52 -13.97
N SER A 122 -18.17 26.17 -15.17
CA SER A 122 -17.39 26.53 -16.35
C SER A 122 -17.37 28.05 -16.51
N ILE A 123 -16.37 28.59 -17.18
CA ILE A 123 -16.33 30.03 -17.45
C ILE A 123 -17.53 30.48 -18.30
N TYR A 124 -18.03 29.61 -19.19
CA TYR A 124 -19.25 29.86 -19.96
C TYR A 124 -20.51 29.94 -19.09
N ASP A 125 -20.61 29.12 -18.04
CA ASP A 125 -21.69 29.23 -17.04
C ASP A 125 -21.58 30.55 -16.27
N ALA A 126 -20.38 30.93 -15.80
CA ALA A 126 -20.15 32.18 -15.09
C ALA A 126 -20.42 33.42 -15.98
N ILE A 127 -20.10 33.35 -17.28
CA ILE A 127 -20.43 34.39 -18.27
C ILE A 127 -21.95 34.42 -18.51
N LYS A 128 -22.61 33.26 -18.66
CA LYS A 128 -24.06 33.16 -18.83
C LYS A 128 -24.80 33.76 -17.62
N GLU A 129 -24.37 33.45 -16.41
CA GLU A 129 -24.87 34.03 -15.17
C GLU A 129 -24.60 35.54 -15.06
N SER A 130 -23.45 36.04 -15.53
CA SER A 130 -23.18 37.49 -15.52
C SER A 130 -24.13 38.31 -16.41
N ARG A 131 -24.74 37.70 -17.44
CA ARG A 131 -25.73 38.38 -18.30
C ARG A 131 -27.08 38.62 -17.62
N SER A 132 -27.31 38.01 -16.45
CA SER A 132 -28.51 38.22 -15.61
C SER A 132 -28.47 39.56 -14.85
N GLY A 133 -27.36 40.29 -14.91
CA GLY A 133 -27.05 41.40 -14.01
C GLY A 133 -26.47 40.92 -12.67
N PRO A 134 -25.85 41.82 -11.88
CA PRO A 134 -25.32 41.48 -10.57
C PRO A 134 -26.46 41.25 -9.57
N SER A 135 -26.41 40.14 -8.83
CA SER A 135 -27.14 40.05 -7.55
C SER A 135 -26.59 41.09 -6.57
N SER A 136 -27.44 41.65 -5.71
CA SER A 136 -27.09 42.75 -4.79
C SER A 136 -26.04 42.41 -3.74
N GLU A 137 -25.71 41.13 -3.56
CA GLU A 137 -24.76 40.62 -2.57
C GLU A 137 -23.69 39.75 -3.25
N GLY A 138 -22.42 40.17 -3.15
CA GLY A 138 -21.24 39.39 -3.53
C GLY A 138 -20.41 39.92 -4.71
N PRO A 139 -19.17 39.41 -4.88
CA PRO A 139 -18.33 39.74 -6.03
C PRO A 139 -18.88 39.12 -7.32
N HIS A 140 -18.71 39.83 -8.44
CA HIS A 140 -19.24 39.41 -9.74
C HIS A 140 -18.74 38.00 -10.16
N PRO A 141 -19.61 37.06 -10.62
CA PRO A 141 -19.26 35.65 -10.81
C PRO A 141 -18.03 35.38 -11.69
N VAL A 142 -17.84 36.17 -12.75
CA VAL A 142 -16.66 36.07 -13.63
C VAL A 142 -15.38 36.49 -12.91
N LEU A 143 -15.41 37.54 -12.06
CA LEU A 143 -14.23 37.97 -11.29
C LEU A 143 -13.87 36.94 -10.21
N GLN A 144 -14.88 36.34 -9.56
CA GLN A 144 -14.67 35.25 -8.60
C GLN A 144 -14.05 34.02 -9.29
N THR A 145 -14.58 33.61 -10.46
CA THR A 145 -14.04 32.48 -11.24
C THR A 145 -12.60 32.72 -11.70
N LEU A 146 -12.25 33.97 -12.06
CA LEU A 146 -10.88 34.36 -12.44
C LEU A 146 -9.91 34.39 -11.24
N LYS A 147 -10.39 34.80 -10.06
CA LYS A 147 -9.67 34.76 -8.78
C LYS A 147 -9.36 33.32 -8.37
N GLU A 148 -10.37 32.47 -8.34
CA GLU A 148 -10.34 31.06 -7.87
C GLU A 148 -9.70 30.06 -8.86
N GLY A 149 -9.28 30.50 -10.05
CA GLY A 149 -8.61 29.64 -11.02
C GLY A 149 -7.33 29.00 -10.48
N LYS A 150 -6.98 27.81 -11.00
CA LYS A 150 -5.84 27.01 -10.52
C LYS A 150 -4.56 27.84 -10.33
N GLU A 151 -3.93 27.69 -9.17
CA GLU A 151 -2.78 28.51 -8.76
C GLU A 151 -1.47 28.01 -9.39
N ASN A 152 -1.35 26.69 -9.54
CA ASN A 152 -0.20 25.97 -10.11
C ASN A 152 -0.07 26.13 -11.65
N LYS A 153 -0.47 27.27 -12.23
CA LYS A 153 -0.34 27.58 -13.66
C LYS A 153 -0.10 29.06 -13.91
N ASN A 154 0.82 29.36 -14.82
CA ASN A 154 1.12 30.72 -15.28
C ASN A 154 -0.16 31.48 -15.64
N ALA A 155 -0.39 32.58 -14.92
CA ALA A 155 -1.59 33.39 -15.09
C ALA A 155 -1.54 34.14 -16.44
N GLY A 156 -2.43 33.78 -17.36
CA GLY A 156 -2.71 34.59 -18.55
C GLY A 156 -3.15 36.02 -18.18
N TRP A 157 -3.01 36.96 -19.11
CA TRP A 157 -3.05 38.39 -18.77
C TRP A 157 -4.35 38.83 -18.09
N MET A 158 -5.51 38.26 -18.46
CA MET A 158 -6.79 38.55 -17.78
C MET A 158 -6.74 38.20 -16.27
N ARG A 159 -6.13 37.06 -15.91
CA ARG A 159 -5.96 36.67 -14.50
C ARG A 159 -4.99 37.56 -13.74
N LYS A 160 -3.91 38.02 -14.40
CA LYS A 160 -2.96 39.00 -13.82
C LYS A 160 -3.65 40.34 -13.51
N VAL A 161 -4.43 40.88 -14.45
CA VAL A 161 -5.15 42.14 -14.28
C VAL A 161 -6.24 42.02 -13.20
N VAL A 162 -7.01 40.93 -13.18
CA VAL A 162 -8.02 40.71 -12.13
C VAL A 162 -7.39 40.56 -10.74
N LYS A 163 -6.26 39.85 -10.59
CA LYS A 163 -5.54 39.80 -9.30
C LYS A 163 -5.10 41.21 -8.84
N LYS A 164 -4.58 42.04 -9.74
CA LYS A 164 -4.14 43.42 -9.41
C LYS A 164 -5.30 44.35 -9.04
N ALA A 165 -6.47 44.22 -9.69
CA ALA A 165 -7.64 45.03 -9.36
C ALA A 165 -8.28 44.65 -8.01
N LEU A 166 -8.31 43.35 -7.68
CA LEU A 166 -8.86 42.84 -6.42
C LEU A 166 -7.94 43.06 -5.19
N GLN A 167 -6.79 43.73 -5.37
CA GLN A 167 -5.93 44.20 -4.27
C GLN A 167 -6.29 45.61 -3.78
N LEU A 168 -7.20 46.32 -4.45
CA LEU A 168 -7.70 47.61 -3.98
C LEU A 168 -8.63 47.43 -2.76
N PRO A 169 -8.57 48.30 -1.74
CA PRO A 169 -9.37 48.15 -0.53
C PRO A 169 -10.87 48.21 -0.83
N ILE A 170 -11.61 47.20 -0.36
CA ILE A 170 -13.07 47.08 -0.51
C ILE A 170 -13.74 48.12 0.40
N THR A 171 -14.69 48.89 -0.13
CA THR A 171 -15.59 49.73 0.69
C THR A 171 -16.88 48.99 1.02
N PRO A 172 -17.53 49.23 2.18
CA PRO A 172 -18.58 48.32 2.68
C PRO A 172 -19.87 48.28 1.86
N SER A 173 -20.18 49.30 1.06
CA SER A 173 -21.33 49.29 0.17
C SER A 173 -21.07 48.42 -1.06
N GLY A 174 -21.98 47.47 -1.34
CA GLY A 174 -21.91 46.50 -2.44
C GLY A 174 -22.10 47.11 -3.83
N HIS A 175 -21.31 48.11 -4.19
CA HIS A 175 -21.35 48.81 -5.47
C HIS A 175 -19.94 48.84 -6.08
N LEU A 176 -19.78 48.18 -7.22
CA LEU A 176 -18.53 48.17 -7.99
C LEU A 176 -18.02 49.61 -8.22
N LYS A 177 -16.78 49.87 -7.82
CA LYS A 177 -16.09 51.16 -8.00
C LYS A 177 -15.89 51.45 -9.49
N SER A 178 -15.67 52.71 -9.84
CA SER A 178 -15.40 53.12 -11.24
C SER A 178 -14.30 52.30 -11.94
N PRO A 179 -13.15 51.98 -11.31
CA PRO A 179 -12.13 51.10 -11.90
C PRO A 179 -12.61 49.66 -12.11
N GLU A 180 -13.41 49.10 -11.19
CA GLU A 180 -13.95 47.74 -11.29
C GLU A 180 -15.04 47.65 -12.37
N LYS A 181 -15.88 48.68 -12.49
CA LYS A 181 -16.84 48.83 -13.60
C LYS A 181 -16.13 48.98 -14.94
N ARG A 182 -15.04 49.75 -15.03
CA ARG A 182 -14.17 49.80 -16.23
C ARG A 182 -13.57 48.45 -16.55
N LEU A 183 -13.00 47.73 -15.58
CA LEU A 183 -12.40 46.42 -15.81
C LEU A 183 -13.44 45.38 -16.23
N LEU A 184 -14.63 45.36 -15.61
CA LEU A 184 -15.72 44.49 -16.04
C LEU A 184 -16.21 44.83 -17.44
N SER A 185 -16.35 46.13 -17.77
CA SER A 185 -16.70 46.57 -19.12
C SER A 185 -15.63 46.17 -20.16
N GLN A 186 -14.34 46.27 -19.81
CA GLN A 186 -13.23 45.81 -20.66
C GLN A 186 -13.22 44.29 -20.84
N ILE A 187 -13.43 43.50 -19.76
CA ILE A 187 -13.50 42.04 -19.83
C ILE A 187 -14.74 41.60 -20.64
N ILE A 188 -15.90 42.19 -20.40
CA ILE A 188 -17.14 41.90 -21.15
C ILE A 188 -16.99 42.31 -22.62
N GLY A 189 -16.37 43.46 -22.90
CA GLY A 189 -16.07 43.94 -24.25
C GLY A 189 -15.13 42.99 -24.99
N ALA A 190 -13.98 42.65 -24.40
CA ALA A 190 -13.01 41.74 -24.98
C ALA A 190 -13.59 40.33 -25.17
N THR A 191 -14.32 39.79 -24.20
CA THR A 191 -14.96 38.45 -24.29
C THR A 191 -16.07 38.44 -25.34
N SER A 192 -16.77 39.55 -25.54
CA SER A 192 -17.78 39.69 -26.59
C SER A 192 -17.16 39.87 -27.98
N ALA A 193 -16.03 40.59 -28.09
CA ALA A 193 -15.25 40.71 -29.32
C ALA A 193 -14.61 39.37 -29.73
N LEU A 194 -14.18 38.54 -28.77
CA LEU A 194 -13.65 37.19 -28.99
C LEU A 194 -14.71 36.16 -29.42
N THR A 195 -15.97 36.56 -29.66
CA THR A 195 -17.00 35.65 -30.21
C THR A 195 -16.72 35.42 -31.71
N PRO A 196 -16.50 34.18 -32.19
CA PRO A 196 -15.97 33.92 -33.54
C PRO A 196 -16.75 34.54 -34.71
N SER A 197 -18.05 34.78 -34.53
CA SER A 197 -18.92 35.36 -35.56
C SER A 197 -18.72 36.86 -35.85
N LYS A 198 -17.83 37.56 -35.12
CA LYS A 198 -17.65 39.03 -35.26
C LYS A 198 -16.25 39.51 -35.66
N THR A 199 -15.26 38.64 -35.84
CA THR A 199 -13.86 39.04 -36.09
C THR A 199 -13.26 38.39 -37.34
N LYS A 200 -13.49 38.99 -38.52
CA LYS A 200 -12.55 38.82 -39.65
C LYS A 200 -11.30 39.65 -39.37
N GLY A 201 -10.11 39.04 -39.43
CA GLY A 201 -8.82 39.74 -39.45
C GLY A 201 -7.94 39.67 -38.19
N PHE A 202 -8.41 39.11 -37.07
CA PHE A 202 -7.60 38.89 -35.87
C PHE A 202 -7.28 37.40 -35.67
N ASN A 203 -6.06 37.08 -35.21
CA ASN A 203 -5.64 35.71 -34.93
C ASN A 203 -6.09 35.26 -33.53
N THR A 204 -7.42 35.24 -33.34
CA THR A 204 -8.11 35.06 -32.06
C THR A 204 -7.68 33.83 -31.27
N LEU A 205 -7.24 32.77 -31.94
CA LEU A 205 -6.71 31.55 -31.30
C LEU A 205 -5.45 31.82 -30.45
N SER A 206 -4.59 32.75 -30.87
CA SER A 206 -3.40 33.15 -30.12
C SER A 206 -3.76 34.05 -28.93
N ASP A 207 -4.61 35.07 -29.16
CA ASP A 207 -5.02 36.00 -28.11
C ASP A 207 -5.83 35.32 -27.01
N HIS A 208 -6.70 34.38 -27.37
CA HIS A 208 -7.49 33.60 -26.42
C HIS A 208 -6.58 32.63 -25.62
N ALA A 209 -5.60 32.00 -26.28
CA ALA A 209 -4.58 31.17 -25.62
C ALA A 209 -3.75 31.98 -24.59
N HIS A 210 -3.26 33.15 -24.99
CA HIS A 210 -2.49 34.06 -24.15
C HIS A 210 -3.31 34.67 -23.00
N ALA A 211 -4.59 34.98 -23.24
CA ALA A 211 -5.50 35.48 -22.20
C ALA A 211 -5.73 34.47 -21.07
N TRP A 212 -5.84 33.18 -21.41
CA TRP A 212 -6.13 32.10 -20.46
C TRP A 212 -4.89 31.40 -19.88
N GLY A 213 -3.70 31.59 -20.46
CA GLY A 213 -2.49 30.87 -20.04
C GLY A 213 -2.52 29.40 -20.45
N THR A 214 -2.90 29.13 -21.70
CA THR A 214 -3.03 27.78 -22.27
C THR A 214 -2.55 27.76 -23.71
N HIS A 215 -2.33 26.59 -24.29
CA HIS A 215 -1.85 26.45 -25.67
C HIS A 215 -3.00 26.61 -26.69
N ALA A 216 -2.77 27.29 -27.82
CA ALA A 216 -3.80 27.54 -28.85
C ALA A 216 -4.47 26.26 -29.37
N ARG A 217 -3.66 25.19 -29.58
CA ARG A 217 -4.14 23.84 -29.95
C ARG A 217 -5.10 23.20 -28.92
N THR A 218 -5.17 23.72 -27.69
CA THR A 218 -6.16 23.31 -26.67
C THR A 218 -7.45 24.12 -26.81
N ILE A 219 -7.37 25.44 -27.05
CA ILE A 219 -8.53 26.29 -27.37
C ILE A 219 -9.23 25.76 -28.63
N GLN A 220 -8.49 25.51 -29.71
CA GLN A 220 -9.01 24.95 -30.96
C GLN A 220 -9.76 23.62 -30.78
N ARG A 221 -9.30 22.75 -29.87
CA ARG A 221 -9.96 21.47 -29.52
C ARG A 221 -11.21 21.64 -28.65
N ILE A 222 -11.36 22.78 -27.97
CA ILE A 222 -12.57 23.13 -27.21
C ILE A 222 -13.56 23.74 -28.19
N ASP A 223 -13.16 24.77 -28.94
CA ASP A 223 -14.00 25.50 -29.88
C ASP A 223 -14.71 24.54 -30.86
N VAL A 224 -13.95 23.66 -31.53
CA VAL A 224 -14.51 22.62 -32.44
C VAL A 224 -15.57 21.75 -31.75
N ARG A 225 -15.34 21.31 -30.50
CA ARG A 225 -16.33 20.49 -29.76
C ARG A 225 -17.59 21.26 -29.37
N THR A 226 -17.49 22.58 -29.17
CA THR A 226 -18.63 23.44 -28.79
C THR A 226 -19.35 24.09 -29.96
N LEU A 227 -18.77 24.03 -31.17
CA LEU A 227 -19.36 24.56 -32.40
C LEU A 227 -20.03 23.45 -33.23
N ASP A 228 -19.47 22.24 -33.26
CA ASP A 228 -20.00 21.11 -34.04
C ASP A 228 -21.20 20.40 -33.38
N ASP A 229 -21.38 20.54 -32.06
CA ASP A 229 -22.49 19.94 -31.32
C ASP A 229 -23.25 20.98 -30.47
N ALA A 230 -24.36 21.48 -31.01
CA ALA A 230 -25.26 22.42 -30.34
C ALA A 230 -26.07 21.79 -29.17
N THR A 231 -26.03 20.46 -29.00
CA THR A 231 -26.76 19.72 -27.96
C THR A 231 -25.89 19.23 -26.80
N LEU A 232 -24.57 19.17 -27.00
CA LEU A 232 -23.58 18.62 -26.07
C LEU A 232 -23.87 17.15 -25.67
N THR A 233 -24.44 16.35 -26.58
CA THR A 233 -24.83 14.96 -26.32
C THR A 233 -23.76 13.98 -26.76
N ALA A 234 -23.19 13.24 -25.80
CA ALA A 234 -22.03 12.37 -26.01
C ALA A 234 -22.39 11.05 -26.74
N SER A 235 -22.63 11.13 -28.03
CA SER A 235 -22.69 9.97 -28.93
C SER A 235 -21.32 9.25 -29.00
N ARG A 236 -21.32 7.94 -29.29
CA ARG A 236 -20.08 7.18 -29.45
C ARG A 236 -19.40 7.61 -30.74
N LYS A 237 -18.34 8.43 -30.64
CA LYS A 237 -17.60 8.96 -31.79
C LYS A 237 -17.23 7.85 -32.78
N GLU A 238 -17.72 7.95 -34.01
CA GLU A 238 -17.30 7.11 -35.12
C GLU A 238 -15.80 7.32 -35.41
N ARG A 239 -15.12 6.23 -35.79
CA ARG A 239 -13.69 6.28 -36.09
C ARG A 239 -13.47 6.88 -37.46
N THR A 240 -12.64 7.93 -37.53
CA THR A 240 -12.22 8.55 -38.79
C THR A 240 -11.40 7.61 -39.69
N ASP A 241 -10.96 6.47 -39.15
CA ASP A 241 -10.28 5.38 -39.86
C ASP A 241 -11.14 4.09 -39.97
N ALA A 242 -12.46 4.19 -39.80
CA ALA A 242 -13.38 3.11 -40.14
C ALA A 242 -13.19 2.69 -41.61
N GLY A 243 -13.11 1.37 -41.86
CA GLY A 243 -12.87 0.82 -43.20
C GLY A 243 -11.46 1.00 -43.78
N THR A 244 -10.56 1.79 -43.19
CA THR A 244 -9.24 2.16 -43.79
C THR A 244 -8.03 1.55 -43.08
N SER A 245 -8.18 0.32 -42.58
CA SER A 245 -7.12 -0.48 -41.95
C SER A 245 -6.18 -1.17 -42.97
N VAL A 246 -5.07 -1.74 -42.50
CA VAL A 246 -4.20 -2.61 -43.34
C VAL A 246 -4.90 -3.88 -43.82
N PHE A 247 -5.94 -4.34 -43.12
CA PHE A 247 -6.71 -5.51 -43.54
C PHE A 247 -7.72 -5.18 -44.64
N THR A 248 -8.29 -3.97 -44.59
CA THR A 248 -9.41 -3.56 -45.45
C THR A 248 -9.03 -2.65 -46.62
N SER A 249 -7.86 -1.98 -46.57
CA SER A 249 -7.43 -1.03 -47.61
C SER A 249 -6.10 -1.45 -48.24
N GLU A 250 -6.13 -1.72 -49.55
CA GLU A 250 -4.93 -2.03 -50.35
C GLU A 250 -3.94 -0.86 -50.39
N ALA A 251 -4.44 0.38 -50.54
CA ALA A 251 -3.60 1.57 -50.45
C ALA A 251 -2.88 1.67 -49.09
N LYS A 252 -3.55 1.26 -48.00
CA LYS A 252 -2.93 1.21 -46.68
C LYS A 252 -1.91 0.07 -46.55
N ARG A 253 -2.13 -1.08 -47.20
CA ARG A 253 -1.13 -2.15 -47.31
C ARG A 253 0.12 -1.67 -48.02
N LYS A 254 -0.03 -1.10 -49.22
CA LYS A 254 1.07 -0.56 -50.03
C LYS A 254 1.86 0.56 -49.32
N GLN A 255 1.18 1.38 -48.50
CA GLN A 255 1.85 2.39 -47.67
C GLN A 255 2.68 1.81 -46.52
N VAL A 256 2.23 0.71 -45.91
CA VAL A 256 2.86 0.15 -44.70
C VAL A 256 3.92 -0.88 -45.05
N PHE A 257 3.56 -1.89 -45.84
CA PHE A 257 4.41 -3.05 -46.16
C PHE A 257 5.32 -2.73 -47.35
N THR A 258 6.33 -1.93 -47.07
CA THR A 258 7.45 -1.62 -47.99
C THR A 258 8.63 -2.55 -47.71
N SER A 259 9.57 -2.67 -48.65
CA SER A 259 10.81 -3.47 -48.47
C SER A 259 11.58 -3.06 -47.21
N LEU A 260 11.66 -1.75 -46.94
CA LEU A 260 12.29 -1.18 -45.75
C LEU A 260 11.54 -1.54 -44.45
N ASP A 261 10.21 -1.52 -44.46
CA ASP A 261 9.41 -1.92 -43.29
C ASP A 261 9.53 -3.42 -43.01
N PHE A 262 9.58 -4.26 -44.06
CA PHE A 262 9.84 -5.69 -43.91
C PHE A 262 11.24 -5.92 -43.31
N TYR A 263 12.29 -5.33 -43.88
CA TYR A 263 13.67 -5.40 -43.37
C TYR A 263 13.75 -4.98 -41.89
N LYS A 264 13.14 -3.85 -41.53
CA LYS A 264 13.09 -3.35 -40.14
C LYS A 264 12.43 -4.33 -39.16
N ARG A 265 11.41 -5.06 -39.60
CA ARG A 265 10.77 -6.11 -38.77
C ARG A 265 11.60 -7.38 -38.72
N TRP A 266 12.30 -7.74 -39.80
CA TRP A 266 13.12 -8.95 -39.91
C TRP A 266 14.37 -8.87 -39.04
N ILE A 267 15.12 -7.76 -39.07
CA ILE A 267 16.29 -7.55 -38.20
C ILE A 267 15.89 -7.62 -36.72
N ARG A 268 14.85 -6.87 -36.33
CA ARG A 268 14.30 -6.86 -34.96
C ARG A 268 13.69 -8.19 -34.50
N HIS A 269 13.41 -9.11 -35.43
CA HIS A 269 12.95 -10.45 -35.11
C HIS A 269 14.11 -11.41 -34.82
N ASN A 270 15.14 -11.37 -35.66
CA ASN A 270 16.24 -12.34 -35.61
C ASN A 270 17.29 -11.99 -34.54
N ASN A 271 17.38 -10.71 -34.16
CA ASN A 271 18.29 -10.20 -33.13
C ASN A 271 17.49 -9.67 -31.92
N PRO A 272 16.84 -10.55 -31.13
CA PRO A 272 15.93 -10.14 -30.05
C PRO A 272 16.69 -9.65 -28.81
N GLY A 273 16.68 -8.34 -28.58
CA GLY A 273 17.25 -7.70 -27.39
C GLY A 273 17.99 -6.41 -27.72
N GLU A 274 18.55 -6.32 -28.92
CA GLU A 274 19.32 -5.15 -29.35
C GLU A 274 18.42 -3.92 -29.64
N PRO A 275 18.78 -2.71 -29.15
CA PRO A 275 17.94 -1.52 -29.22
C PRO A 275 18.05 -0.78 -30.56
N TYR A 276 17.79 -1.47 -31.68
CA TYR A 276 17.84 -0.84 -33.00
C TYR A 276 16.86 0.34 -33.15
N ASN A 277 17.40 1.55 -33.27
CA ASN A 277 16.62 2.73 -33.60
C ASN A 277 16.08 2.68 -35.05
N ASP A 278 15.30 3.68 -35.44
CA ASP A 278 14.61 3.68 -36.74
C ASP A 278 15.32 4.48 -37.86
N SER A 279 16.44 5.15 -37.54
CA SER A 279 17.35 5.79 -38.51
C SER A 279 18.36 4.80 -39.05
N ASP A 280 18.97 4.01 -38.19
CA ASP A 280 20.17 3.22 -38.52
C ASP A 280 19.76 2.00 -39.34
N LEU A 281 18.61 1.39 -39.02
CA LEU A 281 17.95 0.39 -39.89
C LEU A 281 17.45 0.95 -41.23
N ARG A 282 17.40 2.28 -41.42
CA ARG A 282 17.19 2.88 -42.75
C ARG A 282 18.52 3.02 -43.48
N ALA A 283 19.54 3.57 -42.84
CA ALA A 283 20.88 3.70 -43.42
C ALA A 283 21.45 2.32 -43.85
N ALA A 284 21.34 1.32 -42.98
CA ALA A 284 21.74 -0.06 -43.28
C ALA A 284 20.98 -0.67 -44.47
N PHE A 285 19.69 -0.39 -44.62
CA PHE A 285 18.90 -0.83 -45.78
C PHE A 285 19.26 -0.06 -47.06
N GLU A 286 19.58 1.22 -46.95
CA GLU A 286 20.01 2.06 -48.10
C GLU A 286 21.38 1.64 -48.62
N LEU A 287 22.28 1.18 -47.73
CA LEU A 287 23.60 0.62 -48.05
C LEU A 287 23.59 -0.77 -48.71
N LEU A 288 22.49 -1.53 -48.64
CA LEU A 288 22.36 -2.79 -49.37
C LEU A 288 22.43 -2.57 -50.89
N SER A 289 22.96 -3.52 -51.63
CA SER A 289 22.81 -3.54 -53.10
C SER A 289 21.36 -3.72 -53.52
N GLU A 290 21.02 -3.36 -54.76
CA GLU A 290 19.67 -3.59 -55.30
C GLU A 290 19.34 -5.09 -55.39
N GLU A 291 20.34 -5.95 -55.59
CA GLU A 291 20.20 -7.42 -55.58
C GLU A 291 19.81 -7.94 -54.18
N GLU A 292 20.42 -7.42 -53.11
CA GLU A 292 20.05 -7.71 -51.73
C GLU A 292 18.69 -7.11 -51.32
N LYS A 293 18.23 -6.06 -51.98
CA LYS A 293 16.90 -5.45 -51.76
C LYS A 293 15.76 -6.26 -52.37
N VAL A 294 16.01 -7.04 -53.44
CA VAL A 294 14.98 -7.85 -54.13
C VAL A 294 14.26 -8.85 -53.22
N PRO A 295 14.93 -9.67 -52.38
CA PRO A 295 14.27 -10.56 -51.42
C PRO A 295 13.30 -9.84 -50.48
N TYR A 296 13.69 -8.70 -49.92
CA TYR A 296 12.83 -7.90 -49.03
C TYR A 296 11.65 -7.27 -49.79
N GLY A 297 11.81 -6.95 -51.08
CA GLY A 297 10.72 -6.55 -51.96
C GLY A 297 9.68 -7.65 -52.18
N HIS A 298 10.13 -8.87 -52.52
CA HIS A 298 9.24 -10.03 -52.67
C HIS A 298 8.53 -10.38 -51.36
N ALA A 299 9.25 -10.39 -50.24
CA ALA A 299 8.68 -10.66 -48.92
C ALA A 299 7.70 -9.57 -48.45
N ALA A 300 7.93 -8.30 -48.80
CA ALA A 300 6.96 -7.23 -48.57
C ALA A 300 5.66 -7.44 -49.36
N VAL A 301 5.73 -7.92 -50.62
CA VAL A 301 4.52 -8.26 -51.41
C VAL A 301 3.79 -9.49 -50.83
N SER A 302 4.53 -10.53 -50.42
CA SER A 302 3.97 -11.67 -49.65
C SER A 302 3.21 -11.20 -48.41
N LEU A 303 3.81 -10.30 -47.62
CA LEU A 303 3.21 -9.74 -46.42
C LEU A 303 1.99 -8.84 -46.72
N GLN A 304 1.95 -8.16 -47.87
CA GLN A 304 0.74 -7.46 -48.36
C GLN A 304 -0.40 -8.45 -48.67
N MET A 305 -0.11 -9.55 -49.36
CA MET A 305 -1.11 -10.59 -49.66
C MET A 305 -1.61 -11.25 -48.37
N LYS A 306 -0.72 -11.60 -47.44
CA LYS A 306 -1.14 -12.15 -46.14
C LYS A 306 -1.93 -11.15 -45.30
N ALA A 307 -1.61 -9.86 -45.36
CA ALA A 307 -2.41 -8.82 -44.72
C ALA A 307 -3.80 -8.63 -45.34
N ALA A 308 -4.00 -9.00 -46.61
CA ALA A 308 -5.30 -9.00 -47.27
C ALA A 308 -6.17 -10.20 -46.84
N ASN A 309 -5.55 -11.37 -46.64
CA ASN A 309 -6.22 -12.62 -46.26
C ASN A 309 -6.42 -12.77 -44.73
N ALA A 310 -5.65 -12.02 -43.93
CA ALA A 310 -5.70 -12.07 -42.47
C ALA A 310 -7.11 -11.91 -41.83
N PRO A 311 -8.11 -11.21 -42.41
CA PRO A 311 -9.51 -11.29 -41.98
C PRO A 311 -10.05 -12.72 -41.84
N ASP A 312 -9.79 -13.58 -42.83
CA ASP A 312 -10.31 -14.94 -42.87
C ASP A 312 -9.54 -15.84 -41.89
N ASP A 313 -8.21 -15.69 -41.83
CA ASP A 313 -7.35 -16.34 -40.83
C ASP A 313 -7.78 -15.96 -39.40
N ILE A 314 -8.09 -14.67 -39.15
CA ILE A 314 -8.62 -14.18 -37.86
C ILE A 314 -9.98 -14.82 -37.57
N GLY A 315 -10.87 -14.89 -38.56
CA GLY A 315 -12.18 -15.52 -38.44
C GLY A 315 -12.06 -17.00 -38.06
N GLU A 316 -11.17 -17.75 -38.71
CA GLU A 316 -10.96 -19.17 -38.45
C GLU A 316 -10.26 -19.43 -37.12
N LEU A 317 -9.25 -18.65 -36.76
CA LEU A 317 -8.61 -18.73 -35.44
C LEU A 317 -9.57 -18.37 -34.30
N LEU A 318 -10.53 -17.47 -34.52
CA LEU A 318 -11.59 -17.17 -33.55
C LEU A 318 -12.66 -18.28 -33.49
N ARG A 319 -13.03 -18.90 -34.62
CA ARG A 319 -13.95 -20.06 -34.64
C ARG A 319 -13.34 -21.26 -33.92
N THR A 320 -12.15 -21.69 -34.33
CA THR A 320 -11.44 -22.87 -33.78
C THR A 320 -11.11 -22.76 -32.30
N THR A 321 -10.86 -21.55 -31.78
CA THR A 321 -10.63 -21.31 -30.34
C THR A 321 -11.89 -20.93 -29.55
N ASN A 322 -13.06 -20.91 -30.19
CA ASN A 322 -14.33 -20.44 -29.61
C ASN A 322 -14.19 -19.04 -28.94
N GLY A 323 -13.45 -18.14 -29.60
CA GLY A 323 -13.10 -16.80 -29.12
C GLY A 323 -12.07 -16.74 -28.00
N SER A 324 -11.58 -17.87 -27.48
CA SER A 324 -10.68 -17.95 -26.32
C SER A 324 -9.19 -17.86 -26.68
N ILE A 325 -8.82 -16.86 -27.47
CA ILE A 325 -7.43 -16.58 -27.90
C ILE A 325 -6.96 -15.19 -27.44
N SER A 326 -5.68 -15.08 -27.05
CA SER A 326 -5.08 -13.79 -26.70
C SER A 326 -4.71 -12.99 -27.95
N TRP A 327 -4.82 -11.66 -27.91
CA TRP A 327 -4.46 -10.80 -29.05
C TRP A 327 -3.00 -10.96 -29.50
N SER A 328 -2.09 -11.32 -28.58
CA SER A 328 -0.70 -11.64 -28.91
C SER A 328 -0.57 -12.99 -29.61
N LEU A 329 -1.24 -14.05 -29.13
CA LEU A 329 -1.19 -15.36 -29.79
C LEU A 329 -1.89 -15.36 -31.16
N LEU A 330 -2.96 -14.57 -31.31
CA LEU A 330 -3.60 -14.32 -32.59
C LEU A 330 -2.64 -13.56 -33.54
N SER A 331 -1.93 -12.55 -33.05
CA SER A 331 -0.88 -11.83 -33.79
C SER A 331 0.30 -12.72 -34.20
N GLU A 332 0.66 -13.67 -33.35
CA GLU A 332 1.71 -14.67 -33.60
C GLU A 332 1.32 -15.68 -34.69
N LYS A 333 0.09 -16.23 -34.61
CA LYS A 333 -0.44 -17.18 -35.59
C LYS A 333 -0.61 -16.59 -37.00
N LEU A 334 -0.68 -15.26 -37.12
CA LEU A 334 -0.83 -14.53 -38.39
C LEU A 334 0.51 -14.17 -39.06
N ARG A 335 1.67 -14.54 -38.50
CA ARG A 335 2.99 -14.25 -39.08
C ARG A 335 3.13 -14.76 -40.53
N GLY A 336 3.77 -13.97 -41.38
CA GLY A 336 4.18 -14.35 -42.73
C GLY A 336 5.70 -14.23 -42.85
N ASP A 337 6.35 -15.25 -43.37
CA ASP A 337 7.80 -15.25 -43.67
C ASP A 337 8.64 -14.85 -42.44
N GLY A 338 8.30 -15.44 -41.29
CA GLY A 338 8.85 -15.12 -39.96
C GLY A 338 8.29 -13.84 -39.32
N VAL A 339 7.91 -12.85 -40.12
CA VAL A 339 7.54 -11.50 -39.70
C VAL A 339 6.07 -11.37 -39.28
N MET A 340 5.81 -10.57 -38.24
CA MET A 340 4.45 -10.23 -37.80
C MET A 340 3.74 -9.34 -38.83
N VAL A 341 2.61 -9.80 -39.39
CA VAL A 341 1.74 -9.01 -40.29
C VAL A 341 1.26 -7.74 -39.60
N ALA A 342 0.65 -7.87 -38.42
CA ALA A 342 0.12 -6.77 -37.65
C ALA A 342 0.21 -7.09 -36.15
N ASN A 343 0.50 -6.08 -35.33
CA ASN A 343 0.58 -6.26 -33.88
C ASN A 343 -0.80 -6.47 -33.23
N ALA A 344 -0.79 -7.00 -32.01
CA ALA A 344 -1.98 -7.30 -31.20
C ALA A 344 -2.99 -6.14 -31.06
N ASN A 345 -2.54 -4.88 -31.01
CA ASN A 345 -3.44 -3.72 -30.88
C ASN A 345 -4.10 -3.36 -32.22
N THR A 346 -3.42 -3.57 -33.35
CA THR A 346 -3.98 -3.40 -34.70
C THR A 346 -5.06 -4.44 -34.98
N ILE A 347 -4.78 -5.72 -34.68
CA ILE A 347 -5.75 -6.83 -34.82
C ILE A 347 -6.96 -6.60 -33.91
N ARG A 348 -6.74 -6.28 -32.63
CA ARG A 348 -7.80 -5.93 -31.70
C ARG A 348 -8.66 -4.76 -32.20
N SER A 349 -8.03 -3.71 -32.74
CA SER A 349 -8.75 -2.55 -33.28
C SER A 349 -9.63 -2.91 -34.47
N TYR A 350 -9.16 -3.81 -35.34
CA TYR A 350 -9.92 -4.32 -36.47
C TYR A 350 -11.12 -5.17 -36.01
N VAL A 351 -10.90 -6.20 -35.18
CA VAL A 351 -11.98 -7.07 -34.71
C VAL A 351 -13.04 -6.28 -33.93
N MET A 352 -12.65 -5.33 -33.07
CA MET A 352 -13.57 -4.44 -32.34
C MET A 352 -14.19 -3.31 -33.20
N SER A 353 -13.96 -3.31 -34.52
CA SER A 353 -14.61 -2.41 -35.49
C SER A 353 -15.62 -3.11 -36.40
N LEU A 354 -15.70 -4.45 -36.37
CA LEU A 354 -16.68 -5.21 -37.14
C LEU A 354 -18.10 -4.97 -36.56
N PRO A 355 -19.15 -4.75 -37.37
CA PRO A 355 -20.48 -4.36 -36.87
C PRO A 355 -21.09 -5.33 -35.85
N GLU A 356 -20.84 -6.62 -36.02
CA GLU A 356 -21.41 -7.71 -35.18
C GLU A 356 -20.50 -8.11 -34.01
N SER A 357 -19.39 -7.40 -33.77
CA SER A 357 -18.38 -7.77 -32.76
C SER A 357 -18.81 -7.52 -31.31
N VAL A 358 -19.44 -8.52 -30.70
CA VAL A 358 -19.69 -8.56 -29.25
C VAL A 358 -18.54 -9.28 -28.56
N TYR A 359 -17.77 -8.57 -27.73
CA TYR A 359 -16.71 -9.16 -26.90
C TYR A 359 -17.05 -9.09 -25.41
N GLN A 360 -16.99 -10.22 -24.71
CA GLN A 360 -17.11 -10.27 -23.26
C GLN A 360 -15.72 -10.40 -22.65
N SER A 361 -15.24 -9.36 -21.97
CA SER A 361 -13.99 -9.44 -21.19
C SER A 361 -14.23 -10.26 -19.91
N THR A 362 -14.06 -11.57 -20.02
CA THR A 362 -13.98 -12.48 -18.88
C THR A 362 -12.68 -12.19 -18.11
N LYS A 363 -12.76 -12.12 -16.77
CA LYS A 363 -11.58 -11.96 -15.90
C LYS A 363 -10.97 -13.33 -15.57
N ILE A 364 -10.55 -14.06 -16.60
CA ILE A 364 -9.64 -15.20 -16.46
C ILE A 364 -8.23 -14.63 -16.67
N LEU A 365 -7.30 -14.92 -15.77
CA LEU A 365 -6.03 -14.19 -15.64
C LEU A 365 -5.00 -14.66 -16.70
N PRO A 366 -4.43 -13.76 -17.53
CA PRO A 366 -3.37 -14.11 -18.47
C PRO A 366 -1.96 -13.78 -17.95
N MET A 367 -0.94 -14.40 -18.56
CA MET A 367 0.49 -14.10 -18.32
C MET A 367 0.83 -12.61 -18.45
N LEU A 368 1.83 -12.16 -17.68
CA LEU A 368 2.14 -10.76 -17.45
C LEU A 368 3.19 -10.21 -18.44
N THR A 369 2.77 -9.32 -19.35
CA THR A 369 3.68 -8.59 -20.24
C THR A 369 4.29 -7.34 -19.58
N SER A 370 5.28 -6.71 -20.22
CA SER A 370 5.92 -5.46 -19.74
C SER A 370 4.91 -4.32 -19.54
N GLN A 371 3.86 -4.21 -20.37
CA GLN A 371 2.79 -3.23 -20.17
C GLN A 371 1.95 -3.52 -18.90
N THR A 372 1.98 -4.75 -18.40
CA THR A 372 1.39 -5.12 -17.10
C THR A 372 2.35 -4.84 -15.93
N LYS A 373 3.68 -4.85 -16.14
CA LYS A 373 4.63 -4.22 -15.21
C LYS A 373 4.31 -2.72 -15.09
N THR A 374 4.10 -2.01 -16.21
CA THR A 374 3.67 -0.59 -16.20
C THR A 374 2.34 -0.39 -15.47
N LYS A 375 1.37 -1.32 -15.57
CA LYS A 375 0.10 -1.24 -14.80
C LYS A 375 0.25 -1.58 -13.32
N ARG A 376 1.25 -2.37 -12.91
CA ARG A 376 1.71 -2.44 -11.51
C ARG A 376 2.41 -1.14 -11.09
N PHE A 377 3.08 -0.45 -12.02
CA PHE A 377 3.54 0.94 -11.87
C PHE A 377 2.46 2.00 -12.18
N ASP A 378 1.21 1.59 -12.33
CA ASP A 378 0.01 2.39 -12.05
C ASP A 378 -0.75 1.76 -10.86
N TRP A 379 -0.04 1.00 -10.02
CA TRP A 379 -0.56 0.40 -8.79
C TRP A 379 0.36 0.61 -7.56
N ALA A 380 0.64 1.88 -7.22
CA ALA A 380 1.03 2.32 -5.85
C ALA A 380 0.70 3.82 -5.42
N ARG A 381 -0.11 4.65 -6.14
CA ARG A 381 -0.59 6.08 -5.90
C ARG A 381 -1.82 6.04 -4.99
N GLY A 382 -2.09 4.99 -4.25
CA GLY A 382 -3.36 4.89 -3.49
C GLY A 382 -3.73 3.50 -3.01
N PHE A 383 -2.85 2.63 -2.52
CA PHE A 383 -1.55 2.83 -1.87
C PHE A 383 -1.13 4.29 -1.54
N ASN A 384 -0.06 4.88 -2.09
CA ASN A 384 0.44 6.20 -1.64
C ASN A 384 -0.59 7.34 -1.46
N ILE A 385 -1.66 7.56 -2.26
CA ILE A 385 -2.68 8.58 -1.92
C ILE A 385 -3.64 8.14 -0.79
N LEU A 386 -3.92 6.84 -0.64
CA LEU A 386 -4.60 6.26 0.51
C LEU A 386 -3.70 6.39 1.77
N TRP A 387 -2.39 6.26 1.57
CA TRP A 387 -1.33 6.37 2.58
C TRP A 387 -1.00 7.84 2.92
N TYR A 388 -1.16 8.77 1.98
CA TYR A 388 -1.21 10.21 2.23
C TYR A 388 -2.53 10.63 2.89
N GLY A 389 -3.61 9.86 2.69
CA GLY A 389 -4.81 9.92 3.52
C GLY A 389 -4.53 9.47 4.97
N ALA A 390 -3.78 8.38 5.16
CA ALA A 390 -3.32 7.94 6.48
C ALA A 390 -2.32 8.92 7.14
N LYS A 391 -1.60 9.73 6.35
CA LYS A 391 -0.81 10.87 6.84
C LYS A 391 -1.64 12.05 7.36
N LEU A 392 -2.98 11.99 7.35
CA LEU A 392 -3.84 12.96 8.06
C LEU A 392 -3.89 12.69 9.57
N VAL A 393 -2.68 12.68 10.17
CA VAL A 393 -2.35 12.83 11.60
C VAL A 393 -3.45 12.44 12.59
N ALA A 394 -3.59 11.14 12.85
CA ALA A 394 -3.71 10.72 14.24
C ALA A 394 -2.31 10.77 14.87
N ALA A 395 -2.19 10.94 16.19
CA ALA A 395 -0.90 10.82 16.87
C ALA A 395 -0.41 9.36 16.79
N THR A 396 0.53 9.08 15.90
CA THR A 396 1.01 7.72 15.61
C THR A 396 1.82 7.15 16.76
N VAL A 397 1.19 6.28 17.55
CA VAL A 397 1.84 5.45 18.56
C VAL A 397 2.52 4.27 17.85
N LEU A 398 3.84 4.25 17.86
CA LEU A 398 4.67 3.17 17.32
C LEU A 398 4.99 2.16 18.44
N VAL A 399 4.86 0.86 18.15
CA VAL A 399 4.86 -0.21 19.18
C VAL A 399 5.69 -1.39 18.72
N PHE A 400 6.54 -1.91 19.61
CA PHE A 400 7.20 -3.20 19.45
C PHE A 400 6.37 -4.28 20.16
N VAL A 401 6.10 -5.39 19.47
CA VAL A 401 5.32 -6.52 19.99
C VAL A 401 6.06 -7.83 19.82
N MET A 402 6.11 -8.63 20.88
CA MET A 402 6.67 -9.97 20.89
C MET A 402 5.68 -10.99 21.49
N THR A 403 5.69 -12.18 20.91
CA THR A 403 4.81 -13.31 21.21
C THR A 403 5.57 -14.59 20.88
N ALA A 404 5.18 -15.70 21.51
CA ALA A 404 5.69 -17.03 21.23
C ALA A 404 4.57 -18.06 21.04
N PHE A 405 4.94 -19.23 20.53
CA PHE A 405 4.08 -20.39 20.38
C PHE A 405 4.91 -21.64 20.63
N MET A 406 4.39 -22.54 21.47
CA MET A 406 4.99 -23.84 21.76
C MET A 406 4.11 -24.91 21.10
N PRO A 407 4.53 -25.51 19.97
CA PRO A 407 3.80 -26.60 19.35
C PRO A 407 3.72 -27.81 20.30
N THR A 408 2.57 -28.47 20.34
CA THR A 408 2.38 -29.69 21.13
C THR A 408 3.30 -30.79 20.58
N GLY A 409 4.03 -31.50 21.45
CA GLY A 409 4.93 -32.58 21.03
C GLY A 409 6.07 -32.18 20.08
N ASN A 410 6.41 -30.89 19.97
CA ASN A 410 7.26 -30.30 18.91
C ASN A 410 6.68 -30.40 17.48
N ASP A 411 5.39 -30.70 17.32
CA ASP A 411 4.74 -30.80 16.02
C ASP A 411 3.55 -29.86 15.86
N PHE A 412 3.67 -28.91 14.92
CA PHE A 412 2.60 -28.01 14.54
C PHE A 412 1.34 -28.76 14.08
N GLU A 413 1.44 -29.93 13.45
CA GLU A 413 0.25 -30.69 13.01
C GLU A 413 -0.62 -31.23 14.16
N THR A 414 -0.20 -31.05 15.43
CA THR A 414 -1.01 -31.35 16.62
C THR A 414 -1.58 -30.10 17.31
N GLY A 415 -1.18 -28.88 16.90
CA GLY A 415 -1.55 -27.63 17.57
C GLY A 415 -0.48 -27.10 18.53
N GLY A 416 -0.88 -26.33 19.54
CA GLY A 416 0.03 -25.73 20.52
C GLY A 416 -0.52 -24.54 21.31
N GLN A 417 0.24 -24.11 22.32
CA GLN A 417 -0.08 -23.00 23.23
C GLN A 417 0.68 -21.73 22.84
N SER A 418 0.04 -20.57 23.00
CA SER A 418 0.63 -19.26 22.66
C SER A 418 0.87 -18.39 23.88
N TYR A 419 1.89 -17.54 23.80
CA TYR A 419 2.34 -16.69 24.91
C TYR A 419 2.50 -15.24 24.45
N LYS A 420 2.01 -14.32 25.28
CA LYS A 420 2.29 -12.88 25.17
C LYS A 420 3.58 -12.61 25.93
N LEU A 421 4.59 -12.04 25.25
CA LEU A 421 5.92 -11.81 25.83
C LEU A 421 6.18 -10.33 26.10
N LEU A 422 5.94 -9.45 25.12
CA LEU A 422 6.19 -8.02 25.27
C LEU A 422 5.29 -7.18 24.37
N CYS A 423 4.86 -6.03 24.87
CA CYS A 423 4.21 -4.97 24.11
C CYS A 423 4.66 -3.62 24.71
N THR A 424 5.61 -2.96 24.05
CA THR A 424 6.21 -1.71 24.53
C THR A 424 6.20 -0.64 23.44
N ARG A 425 6.21 0.64 23.84
CA ARG A 425 6.04 1.78 22.94
C ARG A 425 7.41 2.35 22.53
N ALA A 426 7.62 2.59 21.23
CA ALA A 426 8.89 3.06 20.71
C ALA A 426 9.15 4.54 21.06
N GLY A 427 9.93 4.75 22.13
CA GLY A 427 10.25 6.05 22.70
C GLY A 427 10.51 5.93 24.21
N ALA A 428 10.51 7.06 24.91
CA ALA A 428 10.65 7.10 26.36
C ALA A 428 9.89 8.28 26.98
N MET A 429 9.71 8.25 28.29
CA MET A 429 9.35 9.46 29.05
C MET A 429 10.57 10.39 29.12
N VAL A 430 10.38 11.66 28.81
CA VAL A 430 11.39 12.71 28.94
C VAL A 430 10.76 13.96 29.56
N GLU A 431 11.54 14.75 30.28
CA GLU A 431 11.07 16.00 30.87
C GLU A 431 10.89 17.10 29.82
N ALA A 432 9.87 17.94 30.01
CA ALA A 432 9.65 19.12 29.19
C ALA A 432 10.65 20.23 29.57
N VAL A 433 11.68 20.43 28.75
CA VAL A 433 12.70 21.50 28.94
C VAL A 433 12.09 22.92 28.94
N ARG A 434 10.87 23.09 28.41
CA ARG A 434 10.12 24.35 28.44
C ARG A 434 8.62 24.10 28.32
N ASP A 435 7.83 25.08 28.77
CA ASP A 435 6.41 25.17 28.46
C ASP A 435 6.14 24.98 26.96
N SER A 436 5.06 24.26 26.66
CA SER A 436 4.52 24.16 25.32
C SER A 436 3.01 24.42 25.34
N TYR A 437 2.52 25.10 24.31
CA TYR A 437 1.15 25.60 24.22
C TYR A 437 0.43 24.98 23.01
N LYS A 438 -0.88 24.89 23.05
CA LYS A 438 -1.71 24.34 21.96
C LYS A 438 -1.75 25.33 20.79
N ARG A 439 -1.86 24.81 19.57
CA ARG A 439 -1.98 25.61 18.34
C ARG A 439 -3.38 26.22 18.25
N VAL A 440 -3.45 27.55 18.14
CA VAL A 440 -4.68 28.31 17.91
C VAL A 440 -4.66 28.92 16.50
N TYR A 441 -5.62 28.54 15.68
CA TYR A 441 -5.83 29.08 14.34
C TYR A 441 -6.56 30.44 14.38
N ARG A 442 -6.33 31.26 13.37
CA ARG A 442 -7.04 32.52 13.09
C ARG A 442 -7.97 32.35 11.88
N ASP A 443 -8.89 33.30 11.68
CA ASP A 443 -9.90 33.25 10.60
C ASP A 443 -9.30 33.34 9.19
N ASP A 444 -8.05 33.82 9.06
CA ASP A 444 -7.26 33.84 7.82
C ASP A 444 -6.59 32.48 7.50
N GLY A 445 -6.73 31.49 8.38
CA GLY A 445 -6.09 30.16 8.26
C GLY A 445 -4.66 30.09 8.79
N THR A 446 -4.06 31.22 9.23
CA THR A 446 -2.78 31.21 9.94
C THR A 446 -2.95 30.68 11.36
N TYR A 447 -1.84 30.45 12.07
CA TYR A 447 -1.87 29.93 13.43
C TYR A 447 -0.78 30.52 14.32
N HIS A 448 -0.99 30.40 15.63
CA HIS A 448 -0.07 30.86 16.66
C HIS A 448 -0.18 30.00 17.94
N TYR A 449 0.70 30.24 18.91
CA TYR A 449 0.78 29.52 20.18
C TYR A 449 0.63 30.51 21.35
N PRO A 450 -0.58 30.99 21.65
CA PRO A 450 -0.77 31.99 22.71
C PRO A 450 -0.40 31.41 24.09
N GLN A 451 0.47 32.12 24.80
CA GLN A 451 0.99 31.77 26.13
C GLN A 451 -0.04 32.09 27.22
N LEU A 452 -1.14 31.33 27.23
CA LEU A 452 -2.22 31.44 28.20
C LEU A 452 -2.32 30.14 29.01
N PRO A 453 -2.57 30.15 30.32
CA PRO A 453 -2.68 28.93 31.13
C PRO A 453 -3.69 27.91 30.59
N ALA A 454 -4.87 28.37 30.15
CA ALA A 454 -5.89 27.51 29.52
C ALA A 454 -5.43 26.87 28.18
N ASN A 455 -4.40 27.45 27.55
CA ASN A 455 -3.81 26.98 26.30
C ASN A 455 -2.52 26.16 26.51
N LEU A 456 -2.04 26.00 27.75
CA LEU A 456 -0.89 25.15 28.07
C LEU A 456 -1.15 23.69 27.64
N LEU A 457 -0.11 23.03 27.15
CA LEU A 457 -0.11 21.63 26.72
C LEU A 457 0.74 20.76 27.65
N ARG A 458 1.93 21.26 28.04
CA ARG A 458 2.83 20.76 29.08
C ARG A 458 3.57 21.95 29.68
N SER A 459 3.79 21.94 30.99
CA SER A 459 4.64 22.87 31.73
C SER A 459 6.11 22.48 31.60
N ALA A 460 7.04 23.39 31.89
CA ALA A 460 8.44 23.00 32.11
C ALA A 460 8.55 22.01 33.30
N GLY A 461 9.41 20.98 33.16
CA GLY A 461 9.57 19.88 34.13
C GLY A 461 8.57 18.73 33.98
N ASP A 462 7.42 18.91 33.32
CA ASP A 462 6.43 17.84 33.17
C ASP A 462 7.00 16.66 32.33
N PRO A 463 6.98 15.41 32.84
CA PRO A 463 7.40 14.25 32.07
C PRO A 463 6.35 13.89 31.01
N TYR A 464 6.78 13.75 29.75
CA TYR A 464 5.92 13.37 28.64
C TYR A 464 6.57 12.29 27.76
N PHE A 465 5.76 11.49 27.06
CA PHE A 465 6.30 10.48 26.16
C PHE A 465 6.79 11.11 24.84
N LYS A 466 8.09 11.02 24.57
CA LYS A 466 8.73 11.37 23.29
C LYS A 466 8.82 10.10 22.45
N SER A 467 7.97 9.98 21.43
CA SER A 467 8.15 8.96 20.38
C SER A 467 9.49 9.16 19.69
N MET A 468 10.22 8.08 19.43
CA MET A 468 11.57 8.11 18.89
C MET A 468 11.68 7.31 17.58
N GLU A 469 12.70 7.60 16.77
CA GLU A 469 13.05 6.78 15.61
C GLU A 469 13.59 5.42 16.09
N ILE A 470 13.13 4.31 15.49
CA ILE A 470 13.66 2.97 15.81
C ILE A 470 14.97 2.75 15.05
N THR A 471 16.01 2.32 15.77
CA THR A 471 17.34 2.01 15.25
C THR A 471 17.74 0.58 15.63
N GLY A 472 18.74 0.02 14.96
CA GLY A 472 19.27 -1.29 15.33
C GLY A 472 20.02 -1.27 16.67
N SER A 473 20.98 -0.36 16.82
CA SER A 473 21.83 -0.25 18.01
C SER A 473 22.10 1.17 18.52
N ASN A 474 21.78 2.22 17.75
CA ASN A 474 22.16 3.60 18.05
C ASN A 474 21.08 4.28 18.91
N GLU A 475 21.39 4.63 20.15
CA GLU A 475 20.48 5.29 21.11
C GLU A 475 20.30 6.81 20.85
N GLY A 476 21.00 7.38 19.89
CA GLY A 476 20.91 8.79 19.52
C GLY A 476 21.73 9.69 20.45
N THR A 477 21.17 10.85 20.79
CA THR A 477 21.75 11.84 21.73
C THR A 477 20.64 12.36 22.65
N ASP A 478 20.97 13.03 23.76
CA ASP A 478 19.94 13.59 24.67
C ASP A 478 18.95 14.53 23.95
N LYS A 479 19.46 15.26 22.94
CA LYS A 479 18.68 16.17 22.09
C LYS A 479 17.80 15.38 21.11
N GLU A 480 18.38 14.43 20.37
CA GLU A 480 17.68 13.52 19.45
C GLU A 480 17.89 12.04 19.83
N PRO A 481 17.16 11.54 20.85
CA PRO A 481 17.25 10.17 21.32
C PRO A 481 16.48 9.23 20.40
N LYS A 482 16.99 8.00 20.27
CA LYS A 482 16.52 6.99 19.33
C LYS A 482 16.27 5.65 20.04
N PHE A 483 15.24 4.94 19.60
CA PHE A 483 14.80 3.70 20.21
C PHE A 483 15.62 2.52 19.68
N SER A 484 16.73 2.25 20.36
CA SER A 484 17.66 1.16 20.04
C SER A 484 17.05 -0.21 20.33
N LEU A 485 16.87 -1.03 19.28
CA LEU A 485 16.43 -2.41 19.45
C LEU A 485 17.45 -3.26 20.22
N LEU A 486 18.75 -2.95 20.12
CA LEU A 486 19.80 -3.60 20.93
C LEU A 486 19.55 -3.40 22.43
N LYS A 487 19.19 -2.17 22.83
CA LYS A 487 18.82 -1.86 24.21
C LYS A 487 17.58 -2.65 24.62
N LEU A 488 16.52 -2.58 23.81
CA LEU A 488 15.27 -3.29 24.06
C LEU A 488 15.48 -4.81 24.24
N PHE A 489 16.29 -5.45 23.40
CA PHE A 489 16.56 -6.89 23.53
C PHE A 489 17.47 -7.23 24.72
N LYS A 490 18.34 -6.33 25.17
CA LYS A 490 19.10 -6.50 26.43
C LYS A 490 18.19 -6.40 27.66
N GLU A 491 17.36 -5.36 27.72
CA GLU A 491 16.66 -4.93 28.95
C GLU A 491 15.29 -5.58 29.14
N GLU A 492 14.50 -5.76 28.07
CA GLU A 492 13.14 -6.33 28.13
C GLU A 492 13.03 -7.65 27.36
N GLY A 493 13.63 -7.72 26.16
CA GLY A 493 13.38 -8.78 25.19
C GLY A 493 13.94 -10.16 25.56
N LEU A 494 15.26 -10.27 25.78
CA LEU A 494 15.85 -11.54 26.22
C LEU A 494 15.36 -11.96 27.62
N PRO A 495 15.30 -11.08 28.64
CA PRO A 495 14.75 -11.47 29.96
C PRO A 495 13.34 -12.06 29.90
N ALA A 496 12.44 -11.51 29.08
CA ALA A 496 11.11 -12.08 28.87
C ALA A 496 11.14 -13.47 28.19
N MET A 497 12.07 -13.68 27.25
CA MET A 497 12.26 -14.98 26.62
C MET A 497 12.90 -16.01 27.57
N ASP A 498 13.87 -15.60 28.39
CA ASP A 498 14.53 -16.44 29.38
C ASP A 498 13.55 -16.89 30.46
N ALA A 499 12.72 -15.98 30.97
CA ALA A 499 11.66 -16.30 31.94
C ALA A 499 10.64 -17.31 31.39
N LEU A 500 10.19 -17.14 30.13
CA LEU A 500 9.30 -18.12 29.50
C LEU A 500 10.00 -19.46 29.26
N ALA A 501 11.27 -19.46 28.83
CA ALA A 501 12.04 -20.69 28.65
C ALA A 501 12.23 -21.45 29.97
N GLN A 502 12.48 -20.75 31.07
CA GLN A 502 12.56 -21.33 32.42
C GLN A 502 11.21 -21.91 32.86
N GLN A 503 10.12 -21.13 32.78
CA GLN A 503 8.76 -21.59 33.11
C GLN A 503 8.37 -22.86 32.33
N LEU A 504 8.61 -22.87 31.02
CA LEU A 504 8.31 -24.01 30.16
C LEU A 504 9.24 -25.20 30.40
N THR A 505 10.51 -24.97 30.76
CA THR A 505 11.43 -26.05 31.17
C THR A 505 10.95 -26.71 32.46
N THR A 506 10.60 -25.92 33.49
CA THR A 506 10.04 -26.42 34.76
C THR A 506 8.74 -27.19 34.55
N ARG A 507 7.85 -26.72 33.67
CA ARG A 507 6.56 -27.37 33.40
C ARG A 507 6.67 -28.66 32.58
N THR A 508 7.68 -28.78 31.71
CA THR A 508 7.78 -29.91 30.74
C THR A 508 8.88 -30.92 31.07
N GLY A 509 9.82 -30.58 31.97
CA GLY A 509 11.02 -31.38 32.23
C GLY A 509 12.02 -31.40 31.07
N LYS A 510 11.86 -30.54 30.05
CA LYS A 510 12.67 -30.52 28.82
C LYS A 510 13.33 -29.16 28.62
N ARG A 511 14.57 -29.15 28.13
CA ARG A 511 15.24 -27.91 27.69
C ARG A 511 14.43 -27.24 26.58
N ILE A 512 14.12 -25.97 26.75
CA ILE A 512 13.41 -25.16 25.75
C ILE A 512 14.40 -24.42 24.85
N ILE A 513 14.26 -24.61 23.54
CA ILE A 513 15.00 -23.92 22.49
C ILE A 513 14.05 -22.88 21.87
N MET A 514 14.40 -21.60 21.98
CA MET A 514 13.64 -20.55 21.30
C MET A 514 14.11 -20.42 19.85
N VAL A 515 13.17 -20.48 18.90
CA VAL A 515 13.41 -20.17 17.48
C VAL A 515 12.76 -18.82 17.20
N LYS A 516 13.56 -17.75 17.16
CA LYS A 516 13.06 -16.38 16.95
C LYS A 516 13.07 -16.02 15.46
N GLN A 517 11.94 -15.49 14.98
CA GLN A 517 11.84 -14.86 13.67
C GLN A 517 11.73 -13.32 13.76
N TRP A 518 12.07 -12.60 12.69
CA TRP A 518 11.73 -11.20 12.41
C TRP A 518 11.85 -10.90 10.91
N ASP A 519 11.35 -9.73 10.49
CA ASP A 519 11.46 -9.22 9.12
C ASP A 519 12.79 -8.49 8.87
N ASN A 520 13.11 -8.25 7.59
CA ASN A 520 14.35 -7.58 7.18
C ASN A 520 14.25 -6.04 7.21
N ALA A 521 13.48 -5.46 8.13
CA ALA A 521 13.44 -4.01 8.33
C ALA A 521 14.83 -3.46 8.67
N THR A 522 15.15 -2.24 8.23
CA THR A 522 16.48 -1.63 8.38
C THR A 522 17.04 -1.68 9.82
N PRO A 523 16.25 -1.47 10.90
CA PRO A 523 16.72 -1.68 12.26
C PRO A 523 17.16 -3.11 12.57
N HIS A 524 16.41 -4.12 12.15
CA HIS A 524 16.75 -5.55 12.33
C HIS A 524 18.00 -5.95 11.53
N MET A 525 18.27 -5.26 10.41
CA MET A 525 19.41 -5.54 9.54
C MET A 525 20.75 -4.91 9.97
N CYS A 526 20.76 -4.14 11.06
CA CYS A 526 21.97 -3.51 11.60
C CYS A 526 23.07 -4.54 11.98
N LYS A 527 24.30 -4.35 11.47
CA LYS A 527 25.49 -5.20 11.69
C LYS A 527 25.73 -5.48 13.18
N HIS A 528 25.70 -4.44 14.02
CA HIS A 528 25.91 -4.55 15.46
C HIS A 528 24.82 -5.34 16.18
N LEU A 529 23.54 -5.03 15.91
CA LEU A 529 22.41 -5.79 16.48
C LEU A 529 22.47 -7.26 16.08
N LYS A 530 22.77 -7.57 14.81
CA LYS A 530 22.88 -8.95 14.31
C LYS A 530 24.07 -9.71 14.93
N LYS A 531 25.26 -9.08 15.04
CA LYS A 531 26.44 -9.68 15.70
C LYS A 531 26.14 -10.01 17.17
N TRP A 532 25.52 -9.07 17.90
CA TRP A 532 25.15 -9.29 19.31
C TRP A 532 24.05 -10.33 19.48
N MET A 533 22.98 -10.29 18.67
CA MET A 533 21.89 -11.27 18.73
C MET A 533 22.38 -12.69 18.38
N LYS A 534 23.24 -12.88 17.37
CA LYS A 534 23.85 -14.20 17.08
C LYS A 534 24.64 -14.71 18.31
N LYS A 535 25.48 -13.86 18.93
CA LYS A 535 26.23 -14.25 20.16
C LYS A 535 25.28 -14.62 21.31
N ALA A 536 24.29 -13.79 21.61
CA ALA A 536 23.38 -13.99 22.74
C ALA A 536 22.42 -15.18 22.59
N PHE A 537 22.04 -15.52 21.35
CA PHE A 537 21.25 -16.72 21.03
C PHE A 537 22.12 -17.99 21.05
N ASN A 538 23.30 -17.96 20.44
CA ASN A 538 24.25 -19.10 20.47
C ASN A 538 24.61 -19.49 21.91
N GLN A 539 24.86 -18.51 22.80
CA GLN A 539 25.14 -18.75 24.23
C GLN A 539 24.01 -19.48 24.98
N ARG A 540 22.77 -19.42 24.49
CA ARG A 540 21.60 -20.13 25.04
C ARG A 540 21.31 -21.46 24.32
N GLY A 541 21.98 -21.72 23.20
CA GLY A 541 21.59 -22.75 22.23
C GLY A 541 20.19 -22.49 21.66
N TRP A 542 19.93 -21.24 21.27
CA TRP A 542 18.70 -20.78 20.62
C TRP A 542 18.97 -20.37 19.18
N GLU A 543 17.93 -20.34 18.36
CA GLU A 543 18.02 -19.99 16.94
C GLU A 543 17.44 -18.61 16.61
N LEU A 544 18.10 -17.92 15.68
CA LEU A 544 17.60 -16.70 15.06
C LEU A 544 17.45 -16.89 13.55
N ARG A 545 16.21 -16.89 13.06
CA ARG A 545 15.87 -17.04 11.63
C ARG A 545 15.37 -15.70 11.08
N ASN A 546 15.86 -15.30 9.91
CA ASN A 546 15.34 -14.13 9.20
C ASN A 546 14.18 -14.55 8.28
N GLN A 547 13.17 -13.71 8.15
CA GLN A 547 12.09 -13.91 7.18
C GLN A 547 12.63 -13.73 5.74
N PRO A 548 12.13 -14.47 4.73
CA PRO A 548 12.48 -14.20 3.34
C PRO A 548 12.06 -12.78 2.90
N PRO A 549 12.84 -12.10 2.04
CA PRO A 549 12.51 -10.76 1.54
C PRO A 549 11.15 -10.71 0.83
N ASN A 550 10.42 -9.62 1.01
CA ASN A 550 9.11 -9.35 0.37
C ASN A 550 7.97 -10.33 0.69
N SER A 551 8.10 -11.19 1.71
CA SER A 551 7.09 -12.22 2.05
C SER A 551 6.26 -11.90 3.31
N PRO A 552 5.51 -10.78 3.45
CA PRO A 552 4.83 -10.41 4.70
C PRO A 552 3.79 -11.43 5.18
N ILE A 553 3.33 -12.33 4.30
CA ILE A 553 2.50 -13.49 4.66
C ILE A 553 3.20 -14.46 5.62
N THR A 554 4.54 -14.53 5.61
CA THR A 554 5.37 -15.30 6.55
C THR A 554 5.74 -14.51 7.81
N ASN A 555 4.94 -13.50 8.19
CA ASN A 555 4.97 -12.91 9.53
C ASN A 555 3.58 -13.03 10.17
N THR A 556 3.45 -13.91 11.17
CA THR A 556 2.22 -14.12 11.98
C THR A 556 1.60 -12.81 12.50
N LYS A 557 2.43 -11.79 12.74
CA LYS A 557 1.97 -10.50 13.26
C LYS A 557 1.26 -9.69 12.18
N ASP A 558 1.87 -9.55 11.00
CA ASP A 558 1.30 -8.79 9.89
C ASP A 558 0.13 -9.51 9.21
N SER A 559 0.23 -10.84 9.06
CA SER A 559 -0.78 -11.64 8.35
C SER A 559 -2.07 -11.86 9.16
N ALA A 560 -1.99 -11.84 10.50
CA ALA A 560 -3.12 -12.19 11.38
C ALA A 560 -3.25 -11.34 12.64
N MET A 561 -2.20 -11.18 13.46
CA MET A 561 -2.33 -10.56 14.79
C MET A 561 -2.69 -9.06 14.72
N PHE A 562 -1.92 -8.25 14.00
CA PHE A 562 -2.17 -6.80 13.88
C PHE A 562 -3.51 -6.49 13.18
N PRO A 563 -3.91 -7.16 12.08
CA PRO A 563 -5.26 -7.01 11.50
C PRO A 563 -6.41 -7.40 12.45
N SER A 564 -6.15 -8.26 13.44
CA SER A 564 -7.11 -8.65 14.49
C SER A 564 -7.15 -7.61 15.62
N MET A 565 -5.99 -7.25 16.18
CA MET A 565 -5.85 -6.20 17.19
C MET A 565 -6.43 -4.87 16.72
N ALA A 566 -6.23 -4.48 15.46
CA ALA A 566 -6.81 -3.25 14.91
C ALA A 566 -8.35 -3.23 14.96
N LYS A 567 -9.02 -4.38 14.81
CA LYS A 567 -10.48 -4.50 14.95
C LYS A 567 -10.92 -4.43 16.41
N MET A 568 -10.22 -5.12 17.30
CA MET A 568 -10.46 -5.04 18.75
C MET A 568 -10.28 -3.59 19.26
N LEU A 569 -9.24 -2.88 18.79
CA LEU A 569 -8.99 -1.48 19.09
C LEU A 569 -10.07 -0.55 18.51
N THR A 570 -10.62 -0.88 17.34
CA THR A 570 -11.77 -0.15 16.76
C THR A 570 -13.03 -0.34 17.61
N ALA A 571 -13.28 -1.55 18.13
CA ALA A 571 -14.39 -1.81 19.04
C ALA A 571 -14.22 -1.09 20.40
N TYR A 572 -13.01 -1.16 20.97
CA TYR A 572 -12.63 -0.41 22.18
C TYR A 572 -12.82 1.10 22.00
N GLN A 573 -12.39 1.67 20.86
CA GLN A 573 -12.62 3.06 20.49
C GLN A 573 -14.12 3.39 20.36
N GLY A 574 -14.92 2.47 19.81
CA GLY A 574 -16.37 2.58 19.72
C GLY A 574 -17.03 2.75 21.09
N LEU A 575 -16.64 1.91 22.05
CA LEU A 575 -17.16 1.91 23.42
C LEU A 575 -16.65 3.10 24.26
N HIS A 576 -15.34 3.36 24.26
CA HIS A 576 -14.71 4.30 25.19
C HIS A 576 -14.67 5.76 24.71
N ASN A 577 -14.75 6.02 23.39
CA ASN A 577 -14.65 7.38 22.82
C ASN A 577 -15.77 7.70 21.81
N GLY A 578 -16.90 7.00 21.87
CA GLY A 578 -18.04 7.24 20.97
C GLY A 578 -17.67 7.10 19.48
N SER A 579 -16.73 6.20 19.16
CA SER A 579 -16.10 6.02 17.85
C SER A 579 -15.15 7.12 17.37
N HIS A 580 -14.92 8.20 18.12
CA HIS A 580 -13.88 9.19 17.81
C HIS A 580 -12.47 8.59 17.95
N TYR A 581 -11.53 8.99 17.09
CA TYR A 581 -10.16 8.45 17.10
C TYR A 581 -9.43 8.70 18.41
N LEU A 582 -8.98 7.62 19.06
CA LEU A 582 -8.06 7.69 20.20
C LEU A 582 -6.70 8.26 19.74
N GLN A 583 -6.04 9.04 20.60
CA GLN A 583 -4.74 9.63 20.31
C GLN A 583 -3.82 9.58 21.55
N GLY A 584 -2.50 9.62 21.34
CA GLY A 584 -1.50 9.71 22.40
C GLY A 584 -1.64 8.61 23.46
N GLU A 585 -1.73 9.00 24.73
CA GLU A 585 -1.86 8.05 25.85
C GLU A 585 -3.16 7.25 25.84
N GLU A 586 -4.27 7.78 25.29
CA GLU A 586 -5.52 7.00 25.20
C GLU A 586 -5.44 5.92 24.14
N LEU A 587 -4.76 6.20 23.02
CA LEU A 587 -4.45 5.20 22.00
C LEU A 587 -3.49 4.14 22.56
N TRP A 588 -2.47 4.55 23.32
CA TRP A 588 -1.54 3.62 23.97
C TRP A 588 -2.24 2.72 25.01
N LYS A 589 -3.07 3.29 25.89
CA LYS A 589 -3.90 2.52 26.83
C LYS A 589 -4.83 1.52 26.10
N GLY A 590 -5.44 1.94 24.99
CA GLY A 590 -6.24 1.05 24.15
C GLY A 590 -5.43 -0.10 23.54
N ILE A 591 -4.20 0.16 23.08
CA ILE A 591 -3.30 -0.87 22.55
C ILE A 591 -2.86 -1.85 23.65
N GLN A 592 -2.48 -1.35 24.85
CA GLN A 592 -2.14 -2.21 25.99
C GLN A 592 -3.34 -3.06 26.42
N HIS A 593 -4.54 -2.48 26.53
CA HIS A 593 -5.76 -3.21 26.84
C HIS A 593 -6.03 -4.31 25.80
N VAL A 594 -5.96 -3.99 24.51
CA VAL A 594 -6.18 -4.96 23.42
C VAL A 594 -5.11 -6.05 23.37
N TYR A 595 -3.86 -5.75 23.67
CA TYR A 595 -2.79 -6.75 23.76
C TYR A 595 -2.99 -7.69 24.96
N ASN A 596 -3.21 -7.11 26.15
CA ASN A 596 -3.39 -7.88 27.38
C ASN A 596 -4.62 -8.81 27.28
N ASN A 597 -5.72 -8.32 26.70
CA ASN A 597 -6.94 -9.09 26.47
C ASN A 597 -6.97 -9.81 25.09
N TYR A 598 -5.84 -9.93 24.38
CA TYR A 598 -5.80 -10.67 23.11
C TYR A 598 -5.94 -12.18 23.37
N PRO A 599 -6.92 -12.88 22.77
CA PRO A 599 -7.16 -14.30 23.05
C PRO A 599 -6.00 -15.20 22.59
N LEU A 600 -5.53 -16.06 23.48
CA LEU A 600 -4.38 -16.94 23.21
C LEU A 600 -4.70 -18.00 22.17
N ASP A 601 -5.91 -18.55 22.14
CA ASP A 601 -6.37 -19.47 21.09
C ASP A 601 -6.34 -18.85 19.68
N THR A 602 -6.58 -17.54 19.58
CA THR A 602 -6.59 -16.78 18.32
C THR A 602 -5.17 -16.45 17.89
N LEU A 603 -4.25 -16.28 18.85
CA LEU A 603 -2.82 -16.20 18.59
C LEU A 603 -2.25 -17.56 18.14
N SER A 604 -2.61 -18.66 18.81
CA SER A 604 -2.27 -20.03 18.40
C SER A 604 -2.81 -20.36 17.01
N ARG A 605 -4.07 -20.00 16.68
CA ARG A 605 -4.61 -20.13 15.31
C ARG A 605 -3.80 -19.35 14.28
N ALA A 606 -3.21 -18.21 14.64
CA ALA A 606 -2.35 -17.43 13.75
C ALA A 606 -1.00 -18.13 13.51
N TYR A 607 -0.38 -18.73 14.53
CA TYR A 607 0.85 -19.52 14.36
C TYR A 607 0.61 -20.82 13.57
N MET A 608 -0.53 -21.48 13.79
CA MET A 608 -0.99 -22.62 12.99
C MET A 608 -1.23 -22.25 11.52
N HIS A 609 -1.83 -21.08 11.28
CA HIS A 609 -2.01 -20.53 9.95
C HIS A 609 -0.68 -20.18 9.27
N HIS A 610 0.29 -19.64 10.03
CA HIS A 610 1.64 -19.39 9.53
C HIS A 610 2.37 -20.67 9.12
N ALA A 611 2.32 -21.74 9.92
CA ALA A 611 2.90 -23.04 9.56
C ALA A 611 2.29 -23.61 8.28
N GLN A 612 0.97 -23.45 8.09
CA GLN A 612 0.30 -23.82 6.84
C GLN A 612 0.66 -22.94 5.64
N ILE A 613 0.97 -21.65 5.84
CA ILE A 613 1.55 -20.82 4.78
C ILE A 613 2.94 -21.32 4.40
N ALA A 614 3.78 -21.71 5.37
CA ALA A 614 5.11 -22.27 5.09
C ALA A 614 5.03 -23.59 4.30
N ASN A 615 4.16 -24.54 4.70
CA ASN A 615 3.93 -25.76 3.93
C ASN A 615 3.41 -25.44 2.51
N ALA A 616 2.53 -24.46 2.36
CA ALA A 616 1.96 -24.08 1.07
C ALA A 616 2.99 -23.44 0.11
N ILE A 617 3.92 -22.62 0.64
CA ILE A 617 5.06 -22.09 -0.11
C ILE A 617 5.96 -23.23 -0.59
N ILE A 618 6.18 -24.26 0.23
CA ILE A 618 6.99 -25.43 -0.15
C ILE A 618 6.29 -26.28 -1.22
N GLU A 619 4.98 -26.54 -1.08
CA GLU A 619 4.18 -27.23 -2.12
C GLU A 619 4.10 -26.45 -3.45
N CYS A 620 4.30 -25.13 -3.40
CA CYS A 620 4.36 -24.25 -4.58
C CYS A 620 5.81 -23.89 -5.00
N GLU A 621 6.83 -24.63 -4.55
CA GLU A 621 8.24 -24.45 -4.91
C GLU A 621 8.78 -23.01 -4.69
N GLY A 622 8.25 -22.31 -3.68
CA GLY A 622 8.58 -20.91 -3.36
C GLY A 622 7.57 -19.88 -3.89
N GLY A 623 6.59 -20.31 -4.69
CA GLY A 623 5.57 -19.46 -5.33
C GLY A 623 4.35 -19.11 -4.46
N ASP A 624 3.48 -18.26 -5.02
CA ASP A 624 2.26 -17.71 -4.40
C ASP A 624 0.97 -18.44 -4.87
N GLU A 625 1.10 -19.54 -5.61
CA GLU A 625 0.00 -20.25 -6.29
C GLU A 625 -1.13 -20.60 -5.32
N PHE A 626 -0.80 -21.10 -4.12
CA PHE A 626 -1.75 -21.40 -3.05
C PHE A 626 -2.67 -20.22 -2.68
N ALA A 627 -2.13 -19.00 -2.67
CA ALA A 627 -2.81 -17.75 -2.33
C ALA A 627 -3.74 -17.27 -3.46
N THR A 628 -3.57 -17.77 -4.69
CA THR A 628 -4.41 -17.44 -5.85
C THR A 628 -5.43 -18.54 -6.17
N ALA A 629 -5.03 -19.82 -6.05
CA ALA A 629 -5.86 -20.99 -6.31
C ALA A 629 -7.02 -21.14 -5.32
N SER A 630 -6.86 -20.62 -4.10
CA SER A 630 -7.90 -20.60 -3.07
C SER A 630 -8.36 -19.18 -2.74
N ARG A 631 -9.68 -18.94 -2.74
CA ARG A 631 -10.28 -17.65 -2.34
C ARG A 631 -10.20 -17.37 -0.83
N SER A 632 -9.37 -18.09 -0.11
CA SER A 632 -9.32 -18.08 1.35
C SER A 632 -7.94 -18.54 1.85
N LEU A 633 -7.06 -17.58 2.10
CA LEU A 633 -5.69 -17.76 2.65
C LEU A 633 -5.60 -18.63 3.91
N HIS A 634 -6.71 -18.95 4.57
CA HIS A 634 -6.81 -19.67 5.85
C HIS A 634 -6.28 -21.12 5.87
N CYS A 635 -5.92 -21.71 4.72
CA CYS A 635 -5.39 -23.07 4.58
C CYS A 635 -6.12 -24.18 5.38
N GLY A 636 -7.45 -24.11 5.52
CA GLY A 636 -8.25 -25.09 6.27
C GLY A 636 -8.17 -24.99 7.80
N VAL A 637 -7.31 -24.14 8.35
CA VAL A 637 -7.07 -24.01 9.81
C VAL A 637 -8.37 -23.70 10.58
N ARG A 638 -9.29 -22.91 10.01
CA ARG A 638 -10.57 -22.57 10.67
C ARG A 638 -11.54 -23.74 10.84
N SER A 639 -11.40 -24.82 10.07
CA SER A 639 -12.32 -25.96 10.07
C SER A 639 -11.81 -27.16 10.89
N VAL A 640 -10.55 -27.16 11.30
CA VAL A 640 -9.90 -28.30 12.01
C VAL A 640 -9.22 -27.91 13.32
N VAL A 641 -9.04 -26.62 13.62
CA VAL A 641 -8.33 -26.15 14.83
C VAL A 641 -9.30 -25.68 15.92
N HIS A 642 -9.29 -26.40 17.04
CA HIS A 642 -10.18 -26.20 18.19
C HIS A 642 -9.45 -25.57 19.38
N PRO A 643 -10.10 -24.72 20.20
CA PRO A 643 -9.49 -24.13 21.39
C PRO A 643 -9.24 -25.18 22.48
N VAL A 644 -8.07 -25.09 23.14
CA VAL A 644 -7.65 -25.92 24.26
C VAL A 644 -7.61 -25.09 25.54
N TYR A 645 -8.13 -25.67 26.61
CA TYR A 645 -8.15 -25.12 27.97
C TYR A 645 -7.14 -25.87 28.84
N GLU A 646 -6.58 -25.23 29.87
CA GLU A 646 -5.53 -25.84 30.70
C GLU A 646 -6.07 -26.95 31.63
N ASN A 647 -7.34 -26.85 32.01
CA ASN A 647 -8.09 -27.80 32.85
C ASN A 647 -9.59 -27.56 32.66
N GLU A 648 -10.44 -28.39 33.27
CA GLU A 648 -11.90 -28.31 33.16
C GLU A 648 -12.50 -27.05 33.82
N GLN A 649 -11.75 -26.39 34.71
CA GLN A 649 -12.17 -25.19 35.42
C GLN A 649 -11.77 -23.89 34.69
N ALA A 650 -10.89 -23.97 33.69
CA ALA A 650 -10.39 -22.80 32.95
C ALA A 650 -11.46 -22.25 32.00
N THR A 651 -11.84 -20.99 32.20
CA THR A 651 -12.83 -20.29 31.35
C THR A 651 -12.24 -19.69 30.08
N GLU A 652 -10.93 -19.51 30.01
CA GLU A 652 -10.21 -18.99 28.84
C GLU A 652 -9.30 -20.05 28.19
N PRO A 653 -9.27 -20.15 26.86
CA PRO A 653 -8.44 -21.14 26.17
C PRO A 653 -6.98 -20.66 26.03
N CYS A 654 -6.05 -21.45 26.56
CA CYS A 654 -4.60 -21.20 26.55
C CYS A 654 -3.91 -21.53 25.21
N GLY A 655 -4.57 -22.27 24.32
CA GLY A 655 -3.99 -22.72 23.07
C GLY A 655 -5.00 -23.37 22.14
N VAL A 656 -4.51 -24.23 21.24
CA VAL A 656 -5.33 -24.99 20.30
C VAL A 656 -4.79 -26.39 20.05
N GLU A 657 -5.65 -27.27 19.55
CA GLU A 657 -5.32 -28.58 19.00
C GLU A 657 -6.00 -28.76 17.63
N ILE A 658 -5.58 -29.77 16.87
CA ILE A 658 -6.28 -30.21 15.67
C ILE A 658 -7.20 -31.39 16.02
N ARG A 659 -8.45 -31.34 15.56
CA ARG A 659 -9.40 -32.47 15.59
C ARG A 659 -9.93 -32.73 14.19
N GLU A 660 -10.22 -33.99 13.90
CA GLU A 660 -10.86 -34.39 12.64
C GLU A 660 -12.32 -33.89 12.61
N CYS A 661 -12.73 -33.35 11.46
CA CYS A 661 -14.02 -32.66 11.34
C CYS A 661 -15.18 -33.67 11.19
N LEU A 662 -15.79 -34.04 12.32
CA LEU A 662 -16.92 -35.00 12.45
C LEU A 662 -18.14 -34.72 11.54
N ASN A 663 -18.22 -33.55 10.89
CA ASN A 663 -19.35 -33.13 10.06
C ASN A 663 -19.08 -33.24 8.54
N ALA A 664 -17.91 -33.72 8.12
CA ALA A 664 -17.60 -33.97 6.71
C ALA A 664 -17.77 -35.47 6.38
N VAL A 665 -18.51 -35.77 5.30
CA VAL A 665 -18.73 -37.16 4.82
C VAL A 665 -17.56 -37.64 3.93
N ASP A 666 -16.39 -37.04 4.09
CA ASP A 666 -15.19 -37.30 3.30
C ASP A 666 -13.96 -37.26 4.21
N VAL A 667 -13.17 -38.33 4.20
CA VAL A 667 -12.32 -38.74 5.35
C VAL A 667 -10.87 -38.22 5.23
N GLU A 668 -10.65 -37.17 4.44
CA GLU A 668 -9.36 -36.47 4.30
C GLU A 668 -9.36 -35.02 4.85
N ALA A 669 -10.24 -34.71 5.82
CA ALA A 669 -10.33 -33.39 6.46
C ALA A 669 -9.17 -33.07 7.44
N LYS A 670 -7.92 -33.21 6.99
CA LYS A 670 -6.70 -32.76 7.69
C LYS A 670 -6.31 -31.34 7.26
N LEU A 671 -5.19 -30.85 7.77
CA LEU A 671 -4.54 -29.61 7.29
C LEU A 671 -4.34 -29.67 5.77
N ARG A 672 -4.62 -28.57 5.07
CA ARG A 672 -4.68 -28.58 3.60
C ARG A 672 -3.32 -28.82 2.94
N TYR A 673 -2.27 -28.26 3.51
CA TYR A 673 -0.90 -28.37 3.01
C TYR A 673 -0.14 -29.32 3.92
N LYS A 674 0.14 -30.53 3.44
CA LYS A 674 0.82 -31.57 4.23
C LYS A 674 2.22 -31.06 4.63
N LYS A 675 2.65 -31.34 5.86
CA LYS A 675 4.05 -31.15 6.27
C LYS A 675 4.97 -31.88 5.27
N PRO A 676 5.97 -31.20 4.68
CA PRO A 676 6.85 -31.83 3.71
C PRO A 676 7.60 -32.99 4.35
N VAL A 677 7.75 -34.08 3.60
CA VAL A 677 8.60 -35.21 4.04
C VAL A 677 10.04 -34.72 4.03
N VAL A 678 10.66 -34.68 5.20
CA VAL A 678 12.10 -34.46 5.34
C VAL A 678 12.81 -35.67 4.73
N THR A 679 13.29 -35.52 3.50
CA THR A 679 14.06 -36.56 2.81
C THR A 679 15.45 -36.68 3.43
N LYS A 680 16.18 -37.75 3.11
CA LYS A 680 17.56 -37.89 3.63
C LYS A 680 18.45 -36.77 3.09
N GLU A 681 18.31 -36.37 1.84
CA GLU A 681 19.07 -35.27 1.24
C GLU A 681 18.78 -33.93 1.95
N TYR A 682 17.51 -33.68 2.32
CA TYR A 682 17.12 -32.47 3.07
C TYR A 682 17.65 -32.49 4.50
N GLN A 683 17.65 -33.65 5.16
CA GLN A 683 18.24 -33.81 6.50
C GLN A 683 19.77 -33.71 6.47
N ASP A 684 20.42 -34.34 5.50
CA ASP A 684 21.87 -34.29 5.31
C ASP A 684 22.32 -32.86 4.99
N ALA A 685 21.59 -32.11 4.15
CA ALA A 685 21.85 -30.69 3.90
C ALA A 685 21.64 -29.81 5.15
N LEU A 686 20.58 -30.07 5.93
CA LEU A 686 20.38 -29.40 7.22
C LEU A 686 21.52 -29.68 8.21
N ASN A 687 22.07 -30.90 8.19
CA ASN A 687 23.19 -31.29 9.04
C ASN A 687 24.51 -30.66 8.57
N LEU A 688 24.76 -30.63 7.25
CA LEU A 688 25.96 -30.04 6.64
C LEU A 688 26.14 -28.55 7.01
N HIS A 689 25.03 -27.86 7.27
CA HIS A 689 25.02 -26.45 7.67
C HIS A 689 25.01 -26.21 9.20
N GLN A 690 25.21 -27.24 10.04
CA GLN A 690 25.36 -27.06 11.50
C GLN A 690 26.80 -26.76 11.92
N ASP A 691 27.77 -27.46 11.33
CA ASP A 691 29.20 -27.29 11.65
C ASP A 691 29.77 -25.98 11.07
N ASP A 692 29.16 -25.46 10.01
CA ASP A 692 29.65 -24.29 9.27
C ASP A 692 29.29 -22.96 9.98
N HIS A 693 29.95 -22.71 11.12
CA HIS A 693 29.73 -21.53 11.97
C HIS A 693 29.92 -20.18 11.25
N LEU A 694 30.60 -20.20 10.10
CA LEU A 694 30.91 -19.10 9.20
C LEU A 694 29.89 -18.89 8.06
N TYR A 695 28.84 -19.72 7.92
CA TYR A 695 27.89 -19.59 6.82
C TYR A 695 27.26 -18.18 6.74
N ASN A 696 27.64 -17.44 5.69
CA ASN A 696 27.07 -16.16 5.33
C ASN A 696 25.96 -16.37 4.28
N PRO A 697 24.67 -16.16 4.61
CA PRO A 697 23.57 -16.37 3.67
C PRO A 697 23.55 -15.37 2.49
N GLY A 698 24.53 -14.48 2.37
CA GLY A 698 24.79 -13.70 1.16
C GLY A 698 25.53 -14.46 0.05
N ASN A 699 26.26 -15.54 0.36
CA ASN A 699 27.22 -16.15 -0.58
C ASN A 699 26.66 -17.31 -1.43
N HIS A 700 25.49 -17.87 -1.10
CA HIS A 700 24.85 -18.96 -1.87
C HIS A 700 23.38 -18.72 -2.21
N LEU A 701 23.00 -17.45 -2.41
CA LEU A 701 21.84 -17.04 -3.21
C LEU A 701 22.24 -16.03 -4.30
N SER A 702 23.47 -16.12 -4.78
CA SER A 702 23.95 -15.48 -6.01
C SER A 702 23.59 -16.31 -7.25
N TYR A 703 23.69 -15.70 -8.44
CA TYR A 703 23.12 -16.15 -9.71
C TYR A 703 23.85 -17.34 -10.40
N ASN A 704 24.72 -18.06 -9.68
CA ASN A 704 25.79 -18.88 -10.22
C ASN A 704 25.39 -20.21 -10.90
N LEU A 705 24.11 -20.45 -11.20
CA LEU A 705 23.71 -21.49 -12.16
C LEU A 705 23.63 -20.97 -13.62
N LEU A 706 23.60 -19.65 -13.82
CA LEU A 706 23.84 -19.05 -15.13
C LEU A 706 25.34 -18.83 -15.38
N ASP A 707 26.11 -18.42 -14.37
CA ASP A 707 27.54 -18.09 -14.56
C ASP A 707 28.36 -19.29 -15.06
N THR A 708 28.02 -20.51 -14.64
CA THR A 708 28.63 -21.76 -15.16
C THR A 708 28.34 -22.01 -16.64
N PHE A 709 27.35 -21.35 -17.24
CA PHE A 709 27.09 -21.32 -18.69
C PHE A 709 27.67 -20.09 -19.40
N VAL A 710 28.15 -19.08 -18.65
CA VAL A 710 28.75 -17.85 -19.20
C VAL A 710 30.28 -17.91 -19.16
N GLN A 711 30.87 -18.66 -18.23
CA GLN A 711 32.33 -18.85 -18.12
C GLN A 711 32.99 -19.60 -19.31
N GLU A 712 32.23 -20.06 -20.30
CA GLU A 712 32.78 -20.53 -21.59
C GLU A 712 32.99 -19.41 -22.63
N MET A 713 32.65 -18.15 -22.34
CA MET A 713 32.83 -17.03 -23.28
C MET A 713 33.59 -15.82 -22.69
N ASP A 714 34.87 -15.73 -23.10
CA ASP A 714 35.82 -14.61 -23.03
C ASP A 714 35.96 -13.80 -21.72
N GLY A 715 37.20 -13.74 -21.24
CA GLY A 715 37.59 -12.88 -20.13
C GLY A 715 37.80 -11.43 -20.56
N ASN A 716 37.13 -10.50 -19.88
CA ASN A 716 37.60 -9.14 -19.67
C ASN A 716 37.22 -8.69 -18.27
N GLU A 717 38.01 -7.77 -17.72
CA GLU A 717 37.96 -7.34 -16.32
C GLU A 717 36.72 -6.46 -16.05
N PHE A 718 35.98 -6.76 -14.99
CA PHE A 718 34.70 -6.11 -14.69
C PHE A 718 34.90 -4.90 -13.77
N ASP A 719 35.23 -3.76 -14.36
CA ASP A 719 35.34 -2.47 -13.68
C ASP A 719 33.96 -2.01 -13.16
N TYR A 720 33.91 -1.60 -11.89
CA TYR A 720 32.70 -1.13 -11.21
C TYR A 720 32.52 0.39 -11.25
N ASP A 721 33.59 1.17 -11.44
CA ASP A 721 33.55 2.63 -11.28
C ASP A 721 32.84 3.32 -12.46
N TYR A 722 32.83 2.67 -13.63
CA TYR A 722 32.13 3.13 -14.84
C TYR A 722 30.60 3.28 -14.65
N TYR A 723 30.00 2.65 -13.63
CA TYR A 723 28.54 2.61 -13.46
C TYR A 723 27.93 3.72 -12.59
N GLU A 724 28.71 4.45 -11.77
CA GLU A 724 28.19 5.66 -11.10
C GLU A 724 28.14 6.85 -12.07
N ASP A 725 29.16 7.02 -12.92
CA ASP A 725 29.27 8.16 -13.84
C ASP A 725 28.23 8.11 -14.97
N ALA A 726 27.88 6.89 -15.42
CA ALA A 726 26.75 6.63 -16.32
C ALA A 726 25.38 6.97 -15.72
N PHE A 727 25.27 7.11 -14.39
CA PHE A 727 24.03 7.50 -13.71
C PHE A 727 23.93 9.02 -13.53
N SER A 728 25.06 9.69 -13.29
CA SER A 728 25.15 11.17 -13.25
C SER A 728 24.85 11.80 -14.61
N THR A 729 25.45 11.28 -15.68
CA THR A 729 25.31 11.82 -17.04
C THR A 729 23.90 11.69 -17.67
N MET A 730 22.96 10.98 -17.04
CA MET A 730 21.56 10.90 -17.48
C MET A 730 20.61 11.90 -16.78
N VAL A 731 21.09 12.74 -15.86
CA VAL A 731 20.25 13.74 -15.17
C VAL A 731 20.33 15.13 -15.83
N ASP A 732 21.49 15.49 -16.37
CA ASP A 732 21.74 16.84 -16.91
C ASP A 732 21.49 16.93 -18.42
N ASN A 733 20.24 17.23 -18.81
CA ASN A 733 19.88 17.82 -20.12
C ASN A 733 18.43 18.38 -20.11
N GLU A 734 18.27 19.64 -19.67
CA GLU A 734 17.40 20.71 -20.26
C GLU A 734 17.24 21.90 -19.27
N ASP A 735 18.21 22.81 -19.32
CA ASP A 735 18.17 24.27 -19.04
C ASP A 735 17.22 24.86 -17.97
N TRP A 736 17.78 25.26 -16.81
CA TRP A 736 17.37 26.49 -16.10
C TRP A 736 18.54 27.14 -15.33
N GLU A 737 19.09 28.24 -15.84
CA GLU A 737 19.97 29.14 -15.08
C GLU A 737 19.17 29.91 -14.00
N VAL A 738 19.69 30.04 -12.77
CA VAL A 738 19.71 31.32 -11.99
C VAL A 738 20.88 31.31 -10.99
N PHE A 739 21.66 32.39 -11.02
CA PHE A 739 22.72 32.82 -10.10
C PHE A 739 22.51 32.57 -8.58
N SER A 740 23.63 32.34 -7.89
CA SER A 740 23.86 32.83 -6.52
C SER A 740 25.23 33.54 -6.44
N VAL A 741 25.47 34.35 -5.39
CA VAL A 741 26.62 35.27 -5.33
C VAL A 741 27.29 35.26 -3.95
N ALA A 742 28.62 35.11 -3.99
CA ALA A 742 29.64 35.46 -2.99
C ALA A 742 29.69 34.73 -1.63
N SER A 743 30.89 34.19 -1.37
CA SER A 743 31.55 33.96 -0.08
C SER A 743 30.94 32.89 0.85
N ARG A 744 31.74 32.23 1.70
CA ARG A 744 33.14 32.53 2.07
C ARG A 744 34.00 31.26 2.19
N ASP A 745 35.30 31.49 2.24
CA ASP A 745 36.37 30.55 2.56
C ASP A 745 36.12 29.83 3.90
N ASP A 746 36.64 28.62 4.06
CA ASP A 746 37.61 28.27 5.12
C ASP A 746 38.11 26.81 4.95
N GLU A 747 39.45 26.70 4.87
CA GLU A 747 40.35 25.59 5.22
C GLU A 747 40.00 24.12 4.87
N GLU A 748 40.75 23.60 3.89
CA GLU A 748 41.04 22.19 3.62
C GLU A 748 41.76 21.55 4.82
N PHE A 749 41.29 20.40 5.30
CA PHE A 749 41.83 19.72 6.48
C PHE A 749 41.99 18.23 6.18
N ASP A 750 43.21 17.81 5.90
CA ASP A 750 43.56 16.40 5.70
C ASP A 750 43.30 15.60 6.99
N TYR A 751 42.83 14.37 6.81
CA TYR A 751 42.89 13.32 7.82
C TYR A 751 43.61 12.14 7.19
N ASP A 752 44.86 11.93 7.61
CA ASP A 752 45.56 10.68 7.36
C ASP A 752 44.82 9.55 8.10
N ASP A 753 44.51 8.45 7.40
CA ASP A 753 44.00 7.21 8.00
C ASP A 753 45.20 6.46 8.64
N ASP A 754 45.55 6.82 9.89
CA ASP A 754 46.48 6.04 10.71
C ASP A 754 45.85 4.69 11.10
N GLU A 755 46.53 3.58 10.78
CA GLU A 755 46.11 2.22 11.15
C GLU A 755 46.36 1.96 12.65
N GLU A 756 45.33 2.07 13.51
CA GLU A 756 45.41 1.63 14.91
C GLU A 756 45.52 0.09 15.00
N GLU A 757 46.74 -0.44 15.22
CA GLU A 757 46.96 -1.83 15.62
C GLU A 757 46.43 -2.08 17.06
N GLU A 758 45.61 -3.13 17.26
CA GLU A 758 45.12 -3.53 18.60
C GLU A 758 46.26 -4.18 19.43
N GLU A 759 46.88 -3.42 20.36
CA GLU A 759 47.80 -4.00 21.36
C GLU A 759 47.07 -4.97 22.32
N PRO A 760 47.71 -6.07 22.77
CA PRO A 760 47.11 -7.07 23.65
C PRO A 760 47.15 -6.67 25.14
N ASP A 761 45.98 -6.76 25.79
CA ASP A 761 45.69 -6.43 27.19
C ASP A 761 46.57 -7.20 28.22
N PRO A 762 47.50 -6.55 28.96
CA PRO A 762 48.55 -7.24 29.72
C PRO A 762 48.31 -7.29 31.24
N ASP A 763 47.15 -7.79 31.70
CA ASP A 763 46.84 -7.89 33.14
C ASP A 763 46.44 -9.32 33.59
N LEU A 764 47.47 -10.17 33.75
CA LEU A 764 47.31 -11.56 34.21
C LEU A 764 48.40 -11.93 35.24
N ILE A 765 48.26 -11.38 36.45
CA ILE A 765 49.19 -11.57 37.56
C ILE A 765 49.17 -13.03 38.04
N CYS A 766 50.23 -13.77 37.73
CA CYS A 766 50.50 -15.07 38.33
C CYS A 766 50.88 -14.91 39.81
N ILE A 767 50.25 -15.72 40.67
CA ILE A 767 50.75 -16.02 42.02
C ILE A 767 50.98 -17.53 42.08
N THR A 768 52.20 -17.93 42.42
CA THR A 768 52.64 -19.32 42.53
C THR A 768 53.53 -19.49 43.74
N GLU A 769 53.59 -20.73 44.26
CA GLU A 769 54.37 -21.14 45.43
C GLU A 769 53.79 -20.63 46.78
N GLU A 770 53.93 -21.33 47.90
CA GLU A 770 54.77 -22.51 48.21
C GLU A 770 53.98 -23.78 48.56
N VAL A 771 54.67 -24.93 48.53
CA VAL A 771 54.21 -26.19 49.14
C VAL A 771 54.93 -26.38 50.47
N GLY A 772 54.18 -26.51 51.57
CA GLY A 772 54.72 -26.71 52.92
C GLY A 772 53.96 -27.79 53.69
N GLU A 773 54.66 -28.59 54.50
CA GLU A 773 54.13 -29.79 55.14
C GLU A 773 53.49 -29.55 56.52
N SER A 774 52.77 -30.58 56.97
CA SER A 774 52.72 -31.09 58.37
C SER A 774 51.55 -30.73 59.30
N THR A 775 50.76 -31.78 59.56
CA THR A 775 50.28 -32.22 60.90
C THR A 775 49.11 -31.55 61.64
N ASN A 776 48.26 -32.44 62.17
CA ASN A 776 47.50 -32.34 63.42
C ASN A 776 46.33 -31.32 63.56
N GLY A 777 45.11 -31.84 63.40
CA GLY A 777 44.35 -32.23 64.59
C GLY A 777 42.97 -31.60 64.84
N SER A 778 42.12 -32.39 65.49
CA SER A 778 40.91 -31.99 66.26
C SER A 778 39.80 -31.19 65.57
N ASP A 779 38.77 -31.92 65.14
CA ASP A 779 37.38 -31.70 65.62
C ASP A 779 37.33 -31.42 67.14
N PRO A 780 36.32 -30.70 67.69
CA PRO A 780 34.90 -30.90 67.34
C PRO A 780 33.97 -29.65 67.41
N GLU A 781 32.67 -29.88 67.18
CA GLU A 781 31.50 -29.21 67.80
C GLU A 781 31.45 -27.66 67.84
N SER A 782 30.44 -26.96 67.32
CA SER A 782 29.01 -27.25 67.55
C SER A 782 28.06 -26.27 66.83
N THR A 783 26.89 -26.80 66.45
CA THR A 783 25.53 -26.22 66.59
C THR A 783 25.32 -24.70 66.43
N ILE A 784 24.66 -24.30 65.34
CA ILE A 784 23.19 -24.00 65.28
C ILE A 784 22.70 -24.17 63.83
#